data_AF-A0A7C1ZPS9-F1
#
_entry.id   AF-A0A7C1ZPS9-F1
#
_cell.length_a   1.000
_cell.length_b   1.000
_cell.length_c   1.000
_cell.angle_alpha   90.00
_cell.angle_beta   90.00
_cell.angle_gamma   90.00
#
_symmetry.space_group_name_H-M   'P 1'
#
loop_
_entity.id
_entity.type
_entity.pdbx_description
1 polymer ?
#
loop_
_entity_poly.entity_id
_entity_poly.type
_entity_poly.pdbx_seq_one_letter_code
_entity_poly.pdbx_strand_id
1 'polypeptide(L)'
;MAKRTLTLIGMSDSDTKSLLSILRLSSALLTNEWQISKKKNADLILYNLDSSTGRKAWQIGTQSMVGLLNPSAQDVESADVVIKKPLHKKHLADALNLIDSKLEEKKQSPITHKQTPQNSAKPRVNWLKKLFSHANPNSALPKLFFSDTSYPSSASETIKEPTLLQSWLGQLPTDSQQRVTPLLKNCQALLQHRMKPQQMLVLLEIYRTDINAIIFNRDIAAVKRDLYMNTESLRSIDKLNVLIGCLAKGYEQIIQTQYLQAKTTANSEMMLLCMNRMAELLGLQLLHCYQYYRTAHTGLWFTLHRFYLYQEHADTLNSAPLVKPFHTSQPYLHIYSQIILTALTDPYSQPRYDVIRLYKLMAQFTDKITISPVGDRQIHTNSSFLLLGNFCIDAESDSSPKMTAKTSLLTRSLPTTRLVNVQAALKAIKDLFDDRRHIHQTPFMSELNLLKRIIPQLDTTHERLFHRITSNEHRNASISLGLAAIHAHMEHTDSVSLSWQLANQSTGGLMAKRPSQSCYNLNIDDLVGIFEQDFAVKLAVVKWLHIDVNADIEIGLELIQGQAKAITCIPEDEGEPYQALHLTIDSPNASPLIITERGVFSPGRILTIQGLEKPLKVVSNGLVKNSFNHEIFNYTRKLVS
;
A
#
# COMPACT_ATOMS: atom_id res chain seq x y z
N MET A 1 -22.11 -12.44 -35.46
CA MET A 1 -21.29 -11.24 -35.16
C MET A 1 -21.52 -10.22 -36.26
N ALA A 2 -21.83 -8.98 -35.90
CA ALA A 2 -21.84 -7.89 -36.87
C ALA A 2 -20.39 -7.54 -37.27
N LYS A 3 -20.20 -6.97 -38.46
CA LYS A 3 -18.91 -6.42 -38.89
C LYS A 3 -18.89 -4.92 -38.59
N ARG A 4 -17.94 -4.50 -37.76
CA ARG A 4 -17.66 -3.12 -37.38
C ARG A 4 -16.43 -2.59 -38.11
N THR A 5 -16.43 -1.29 -38.34
CA THR A 5 -15.37 -0.60 -39.09
C THR A 5 -14.63 0.40 -38.20
N LEU A 6 -13.30 0.31 -38.22
CA LEU A 6 -12.38 1.20 -37.52
C LEU A 6 -11.57 1.99 -38.55
N THR A 7 -11.54 3.32 -38.46
CA THR A 7 -10.63 4.15 -39.27
C THR A 7 -9.51 4.69 -38.41
N LEU A 8 -8.27 4.60 -38.91
CA LEU A 8 -7.08 5.12 -38.23
C LEU A 8 -6.64 6.43 -38.88
N ILE A 9 -6.42 7.47 -38.08
CA ILE A 9 -5.94 8.77 -38.55
C ILE A 9 -4.66 9.17 -37.82
N GLY A 10 -3.62 9.51 -38.59
CA GLY A 10 -2.31 9.90 -38.07
C GLY A 10 -1.44 8.75 -37.57
N MET A 11 -1.75 7.50 -37.94
CA MET A 11 -0.91 6.33 -37.62
C MET A 11 0.16 6.09 -38.68
N SER A 12 1.33 5.62 -38.23
CA SER A 12 2.38 5.11 -39.12
C SER A 12 2.02 3.72 -39.68
N ASP A 13 2.72 3.27 -40.73
CA ASP A 13 2.54 1.90 -41.26
C ASP A 13 2.91 0.84 -40.23
N SER A 14 3.93 1.09 -39.40
CA SER A 14 4.31 0.20 -38.29
C SER A 14 3.23 0.14 -37.21
N ASP A 15 2.63 1.27 -36.85
CA ASP A 15 1.54 1.32 -35.87
C ASP A 15 0.29 0.60 -36.38
N THR A 16 -0.03 0.78 -37.66
CA THR A 16 -1.15 0.12 -38.32
C THR A 16 -0.96 -1.40 -38.33
N LYS A 17 0.24 -1.89 -38.65
CA LYS A 17 0.58 -3.32 -38.60
C LYS A 17 0.53 -3.88 -37.17
N SER A 18 1.04 -3.13 -36.19
CA SER A 18 0.98 -3.51 -34.78
C SER A 18 -0.46 -3.64 -34.30
N LEU A 19 -1.30 -2.65 -34.60
CA LEU A 19 -2.71 -2.64 -34.21
C LEU A 19 -3.49 -3.76 -34.91
N LEU A 20 -3.23 -4.05 -36.18
CA LEU A 20 -3.80 -5.20 -36.89
C LEU A 20 -3.41 -6.53 -36.25
N SER A 21 -2.14 -6.70 -35.88
CA SER A 21 -1.66 -7.90 -35.20
C SER A 21 -2.37 -8.09 -33.86
N ILE A 22 -2.51 -7.02 -33.09
CA ILE A 22 -3.16 -7.07 -31.77
C ILE A 22 -4.66 -7.30 -31.92
N LEU A 23 -5.31 -6.67 -32.90
CA LEU A 23 -6.73 -6.90 -33.21
C LEU A 23 -6.99 -8.37 -33.56
N ARG A 24 -6.12 -8.98 -34.37
CA ARG A 24 -6.20 -10.42 -34.69
C ARG A 24 -6.01 -11.29 -33.45
N LEU A 25 -5.05 -10.96 -32.57
CA LEU A 25 -4.83 -11.68 -31.30
C LEU A 25 -5.99 -11.48 -30.31
N SER A 26 -6.80 -10.45 -30.50
CA SER A 26 -7.92 -10.08 -29.62
C SER A 26 -9.26 -10.65 -30.10
N SER A 27 -9.31 -11.33 -31.24
CA SER A 27 -10.56 -11.74 -31.89
C SER A 27 -11.47 -12.58 -31.00
N ALA A 28 -10.90 -13.45 -30.16
CA ALA A 28 -11.65 -14.29 -29.22
C ALA A 28 -12.29 -13.52 -28.05
N LEU A 29 -11.87 -12.26 -27.82
CA LEU A 29 -12.35 -11.39 -26.76
C LEU A 29 -13.37 -10.34 -27.26
N LEU A 30 -13.56 -10.24 -28.58
CA LEU A 30 -14.42 -9.22 -29.18
C LEU A 30 -15.87 -9.68 -29.30
N THR A 31 -16.81 -8.80 -28.98
CA THR A 31 -18.26 -9.03 -29.14
C THR A 31 -18.66 -9.08 -30.61
N ASN A 32 -18.05 -8.25 -31.46
CA ASN A 32 -18.25 -8.21 -32.90
C ASN A 32 -16.92 -8.22 -33.66
N GLU A 33 -16.95 -8.53 -34.95
CA GLU A 33 -15.74 -8.52 -35.76
C GLU A 33 -15.38 -7.08 -36.13
N TRP A 34 -14.15 -6.65 -35.85
CA TRP A 34 -13.67 -5.30 -36.17
C TRP A 34 -12.67 -5.35 -37.34
N GLN A 35 -12.87 -4.47 -38.32
CA GLN A 35 -12.00 -4.37 -39.50
C GLN A 35 -11.55 -2.93 -39.75
N ILE A 36 -10.29 -2.76 -40.13
CA ILE A 36 -9.76 -1.43 -40.46
C ILE A 36 -10.25 -1.02 -41.86
N SER A 37 -10.86 0.15 -41.94
CA SER A 37 -11.40 0.74 -43.17
C SER A 37 -10.68 2.04 -43.50
N LYS A 38 -10.59 2.36 -44.80
CA LYS A 38 -10.13 3.67 -45.29
C LYS A 38 -11.28 4.67 -45.50
N LYS A 39 -12.53 4.27 -45.23
CA LYS A 39 -13.72 5.10 -45.45
C LYS A 39 -13.93 6.06 -44.28
N LYS A 40 -14.27 7.32 -44.56
CA LYS A 40 -14.54 8.35 -43.52
C LYS A 40 -15.77 8.04 -42.65
N ASN A 41 -16.70 7.22 -43.13
CA ASN A 41 -17.88 6.79 -42.36
C ASN A 41 -17.59 5.42 -41.71
N ALA A 42 -16.85 5.44 -40.61
CA ALA A 42 -16.57 4.25 -39.80
C ALA A 42 -17.32 4.31 -38.46
N ASP A 43 -17.52 3.15 -37.84
CA ASP A 43 -18.15 3.02 -36.52
C ASP A 43 -17.31 3.69 -35.43
N LEU A 44 -15.97 3.60 -35.54
CA LEU A 44 -14.99 4.26 -34.67
C LEU A 44 -13.88 4.90 -35.50
N ILE A 45 -13.48 6.12 -35.14
CA ILE A 45 -12.28 6.79 -35.67
C ILE A 45 -11.26 6.93 -34.55
N LEU A 46 -10.08 6.32 -34.71
CA LEU A 46 -8.98 6.38 -33.75
C LEU A 46 -7.92 7.38 -34.24
N TYR A 47 -7.75 8.47 -33.49
CA TYR A 47 -6.75 9.50 -33.76
C TYR A 47 -5.46 9.27 -32.98
N ASN A 48 -4.33 9.30 -33.66
CA ASN A 48 -3.02 9.32 -33.01
C ASN A 48 -2.58 10.75 -32.72
N LEU A 49 -2.67 11.17 -31.45
CA LEU A 49 -2.33 12.53 -31.05
C LEU A 49 -0.82 12.81 -31.03
N ASP A 50 0.03 11.78 -31.11
CA ASP A 50 1.46 11.99 -31.31
C ASP A 50 1.76 12.59 -32.70
N SER A 51 0.88 12.37 -33.67
CA SER A 51 1.01 12.86 -35.05
C SER A 51 0.33 14.22 -35.27
N SER A 52 1.01 15.12 -36.00
CA SER A 52 0.45 16.41 -36.40
C SER A 52 -0.81 16.26 -37.26
N THR A 53 -0.88 15.21 -38.07
CA THR A 53 -2.06 14.87 -38.88
C THR A 53 -3.24 14.39 -38.02
N GLY A 54 -2.97 13.60 -36.98
CA GLY A 54 -3.98 13.14 -36.03
C GLY A 54 -4.56 14.29 -35.20
N ARG A 55 -3.71 15.20 -34.70
CA ARG A 55 -4.14 16.40 -33.96
C ARG A 55 -5.01 17.33 -34.80
N LYS A 56 -4.63 17.61 -36.04
CA LYS A 56 -5.43 18.48 -36.94
C LYS A 56 -6.78 17.87 -37.27
N ALA A 57 -6.83 16.56 -37.53
CA ALA A 57 -8.07 15.88 -37.87
C ALA A 57 -9.02 15.79 -36.67
N TRP A 58 -8.47 15.63 -35.46
CA TRP A 58 -9.24 15.63 -34.22
C TRP A 58 -10.02 16.94 -33.99
N GLN A 59 -9.38 18.09 -34.25
CA GLN A 59 -9.97 19.42 -34.05
C GLN A 59 -11.16 19.73 -34.98
N ILE A 60 -11.31 19.00 -36.09
CA ILE A 60 -12.32 19.29 -37.12
C ILE A 60 -13.70 18.70 -36.76
N GLY A 61 -13.78 17.84 -35.75
CA GLY A 61 -15.03 17.24 -35.28
C GLY A 61 -15.60 16.19 -36.26
N THR A 62 -16.11 15.08 -35.73
CA THR A 62 -16.71 14.01 -36.54
C THR A 62 -17.99 13.48 -35.92
N GLN A 63 -18.95 13.05 -36.75
CA GLN A 63 -20.22 12.45 -36.32
C GLN A 63 -20.09 10.99 -35.82
N SER A 64 -18.93 10.36 -36.05
CA SER A 64 -18.61 8.99 -35.57
C SER A 64 -18.06 8.99 -34.15
N MET A 65 -18.09 7.82 -33.49
CA MET A 65 -17.44 7.62 -32.19
C MET A 65 -15.94 7.90 -32.29
N VAL A 66 -15.36 8.44 -31.23
CA VAL A 66 -13.98 8.94 -31.23
C VAL A 66 -13.10 8.15 -30.26
N GLY A 67 -12.04 7.55 -30.79
CA GLY A 67 -10.93 7.01 -30.02
C GLY A 67 -9.73 7.95 -30.05
N LEU A 68 -9.03 8.13 -28.93
CA LEU A 68 -7.73 8.80 -28.89
C LEU A 68 -6.61 7.85 -28.48
N LEU A 69 -5.52 7.87 -29.22
CA LEU A 69 -4.29 7.18 -28.85
C LEU A 69 -3.31 8.17 -28.20
N ASN A 70 -2.79 7.83 -27.01
CA ASN A 70 -1.85 8.61 -26.21
C ASN A 70 -2.31 10.08 -25.92
N PRO A 71 -3.55 10.31 -25.44
CA PRO A 71 -3.99 11.68 -25.13
C PRO A 71 -3.30 12.27 -23.91
N SER A 72 -3.16 13.60 -23.90
CA SER A 72 -2.81 14.35 -22.71
C SER A 72 -4.01 14.42 -21.75
N ALA A 73 -3.80 14.77 -20.48
CA ALA A 73 -4.87 14.81 -19.47
C ALA A 73 -6.05 15.73 -19.85
N GLN A 74 -5.81 16.76 -20.65
CA GLN A 74 -6.84 17.72 -21.09
C GLN A 74 -7.71 17.18 -22.24
N ASP A 75 -7.25 16.18 -22.98
CA ASP A 75 -7.94 15.67 -24.19
C ASP A 75 -8.96 14.55 -23.88
N VAL A 76 -8.96 14.04 -22.64
CA VAL A 76 -9.70 12.83 -22.25
C VAL A 76 -11.21 13.05 -22.17
N GLU A 77 -11.65 14.26 -21.83
CA GLU A 77 -13.09 14.54 -21.60
C GLU A 77 -13.94 14.49 -22.87
N SER A 78 -13.31 14.58 -24.04
CA SER A 78 -13.95 14.67 -25.35
C SER A 78 -13.93 13.38 -26.18
N ALA A 79 -13.33 12.29 -25.67
CA ALA A 79 -13.20 11.02 -26.40
C ALA A 79 -14.14 9.94 -25.87
N ASP A 80 -14.67 9.11 -26.77
CA ASP A 80 -15.49 7.95 -26.40
C ASP A 80 -14.67 6.80 -25.85
N VAL A 81 -13.42 6.68 -26.31
CA VAL A 81 -12.43 5.68 -25.91
C VAL A 81 -11.03 6.30 -25.92
N VAL A 82 -10.19 5.89 -24.99
CA VAL A 82 -8.77 6.24 -24.94
C VAL A 82 -7.93 4.98 -24.91
N ILE A 83 -6.90 4.92 -25.76
CA ILE A 83 -5.97 3.81 -25.87
C ILE A 83 -4.55 4.35 -25.62
N LYS A 84 -3.76 3.70 -24.76
CA LYS A 84 -2.36 4.07 -24.52
C LYS A 84 -1.41 2.99 -25.02
N LYS A 85 -0.24 3.41 -25.52
CA LYS A 85 0.86 2.49 -25.84
C LYS A 85 1.62 2.09 -24.55
N PRO A 86 2.18 0.87 -24.47
CA PRO A 86 2.09 -0.20 -25.46
C PRO A 86 0.68 -0.81 -25.55
N LEU A 87 0.26 -1.16 -26.76
CA LEU A 87 -1.06 -1.74 -27.02
C LEU A 87 -1.09 -3.18 -26.47
N HIS A 88 -2.05 -3.47 -25.59
CA HIS A 88 -2.28 -4.82 -25.06
C HIS A 88 -3.59 -5.41 -25.60
N LYS A 89 -3.58 -6.72 -25.91
CA LYS A 89 -4.73 -7.43 -26.51
C LYS A 89 -6.04 -7.24 -25.74
N LYS A 90 -5.99 -7.36 -24.41
CA LYS A 90 -7.18 -7.24 -23.55
C LYS A 90 -7.71 -5.80 -23.55
N HIS A 91 -6.82 -4.81 -23.46
CA HIS A 91 -7.20 -3.39 -23.46
C HIS A 91 -7.85 -2.95 -24.77
N LEU A 92 -7.31 -3.42 -25.91
CA LEU A 92 -7.91 -3.14 -27.22
C LEU A 92 -9.30 -3.78 -27.33
N ALA A 93 -9.45 -5.04 -26.88
CA ALA A 93 -10.73 -5.73 -26.91
C ALA A 93 -11.80 -5.03 -26.05
N ASP A 94 -11.46 -4.68 -24.82
CA ASP A 94 -12.38 -4.01 -23.89
C ASP A 94 -12.84 -2.64 -24.44
N ALA A 95 -11.90 -1.88 -25.02
CA ALA A 95 -12.21 -0.59 -25.65
C ALA A 95 -13.17 -0.73 -26.84
N LEU A 96 -12.97 -1.72 -27.69
CA LEU A 96 -13.84 -1.96 -28.85
C LEU A 96 -15.22 -2.49 -28.44
N ASN A 97 -15.29 -3.37 -27.45
CA ASN A 97 -16.55 -3.87 -26.90
C ASN A 97 -17.37 -2.77 -26.22
N LEU A 98 -16.71 -1.80 -25.56
CA LEU A 98 -17.39 -0.62 -25.01
C LEU A 98 -18.05 0.22 -26.12
N ILE A 99 -17.35 0.40 -27.24
CA ILE A 99 -17.90 1.13 -28.39
C ILE A 99 -19.07 0.35 -28.99
N ASP A 100 -18.97 -0.98 -29.08
CA ASP A 100 -20.10 -1.81 -29.51
C ASP A 100 -21.34 -1.59 -28.64
N SER A 101 -21.19 -1.59 -27.30
CA SER A 101 -22.31 -1.32 -26.37
C SER A 101 -22.94 0.05 -26.62
N LYS A 102 -22.11 1.11 -26.73
CA LYS A 102 -22.59 2.48 -27.00
C LYS A 102 -23.28 2.62 -28.36
N LEU A 103 -22.81 1.89 -29.38
CA LEU A 103 -23.41 1.90 -30.71
C LEU A 103 -24.77 1.18 -30.74
N GLU A 104 -24.95 0.14 -29.94
CA GLU A 104 -26.24 -0.55 -29.81
C GLU A 104 -27.26 0.28 -28.99
N GLU A 105 -26.81 1.00 -27.96
CA GLU A 105 -27.64 1.98 -27.24
C GLU A 105 -28.16 3.11 -28.14
N LYS A 106 -27.32 3.60 -29.08
CA LYS A 106 -27.73 4.61 -30.08
C LYS A 106 -28.77 4.10 -31.07
N LYS A 107 -28.82 2.79 -31.38
CA LYS A 107 -29.80 2.21 -32.31
C LYS A 107 -31.18 1.98 -31.67
N GLN A 108 -31.24 1.81 -30.35
CA GLN A 108 -32.49 1.58 -29.62
C GLN A 108 -33.26 2.86 -29.27
N SER A 109 -32.77 4.03 -29.69
CA SER A 109 -33.46 5.32 -29.52
C SER A 109 -34.13 5.76 -30.83
N PRO A 110 -35.44 5.51 -30.99
CA PRO A 110 -36.29 6.51 -31.62
C PRO A 110 -37.67 6.57 -30.95
N ILE A 111 -37.79 7.26 -29.80
CA ILE A 111 -39.07 7.87 -29.41
C ILE A 111 -38.79 9.27 -28.85
N THR A 112 -39.14 10.24 -29.69
CA THR A 112 -39.22 11.66 -29.40
C THR A 112 -40.27 11.91 -28.32
N HIS A 113 -39.86 12.25 -27.10
CA HIS A 113 -40.70 13.09 -26.24
C HIS A 113 -40.23 14.53 -26.34
N LYS A 114 -40.97 15.32 -27.12
CA LYS A 114 -40.99 16.78 -27.00
C LYS A 114 -41.40 17.11 -25.57
N GLN A 115 -40.46 17.60 -24.77
CA GLN A 115 -40.79 18.38 -23.57
C GLN A 115 -40.53 19.85 -23.89
N THR A 116 -41.62 20.59 -23.88
CA THR A 116 -41.72 22.05 -23.84
C THR A 116 -40.91 22.60 -22.65
N PRO A 117 -40.30 23.79 -22.74
CA PRO A 117 -39.51 24.33 -21.64
C PRO A 117 -40.45 24.83 -20.53
N GLN A 118 -40.54 24.08 -19.43
CA GLN A 118 -41.09 24.61 -18.19
C GLN A 118 -40.01 25.42 -17.48
N ASN A 119 -40.26 26.72 -17.39
CA ASN A 119 -39.52 27.68 -16.58
C ASN A 119 -39.29 27.13 -15.16
N SER A 120 -38.02 26.91 -14.81
CA SER A 120 -37.60 26.70 -13.44
C SER A 120 -37.75 28.03 -12.68
N ALA A 121 -38.84 28.14 -11.93
CA ALA A 121 -38.96 29.16 -10.90
C ALA A 121 -37.82 28.95 -9.88
N LYS A 122 -36.94 29.95 -9.77
CA LYS A 122 -35.94 30.05 -8.70
C LYS A 122 -36.64 29.88 -7.34
N PRO A 123 -36.12 29.09 -6.40
CA PRO A 123 -36.67 29.10 -5.06
C PRO A 123 -36.38 30.47 -4.43
N ARG A 124 -37.45 31.21 -4.16
CA ARG A 124 -37.40 32.41 -3.31
C ARG A 124 -36.92 31.97 -1.93
N VAL A 125 -35.75 32.48 -1.55
CA VAL A 125 -35.19 32.40 -0.20
C VAL A 125 -36.21 33.01 0.76
N ASN A 126 -36.80 32.17 1.61
CA ASN A 126 -37.78 32.58 2.61
C ASN A 126 -37.03 33.02 3.89
N TRP A 127 -36.75 34.31 3.98
CA TRP A 127 -35.92 34.97 5.00
C TRP A 127 -36.64 35.22 6.34
N LEU A 128 -37.76 34.55 6.62
CA LEU A 128 -38.60 34.79 7.80
C LEU A 128 -38.98 33.53 8.60
N LYS A 129 -37.98 32.72 8.95
CA LYS A 129 -38.05 31.81 10.13
C LYS A 129 -36.77 31.92 10.98
N LYS A 130 -36.51 33.12 11.51
CA LYS A 130 -35.70 33.31 12.72
C LYS A 130 -36.65 33.56 13.88
N LEU A 131 -37.20 32.48 14.43
CA LEU A 131 -37.84 32.48 15.75
C LEU A 131 -37.46 31.16 16.43
N PHE A 132 -36.51 31.28 17.36
CA PHE A 132 -36.16 30.38 18.46
C PHE A 132 -36.22 28.86 18.18
N SER A 133 -35.11 28.34 17.67
CA SER A 133 -34.67 26.99 17.99
C SER A 133 -33.19 27.07 18.39
N HIS A 134 -32.88 26.81 19.65
CA HIS A 134 -31.52 26.45 20.07
C HIS A 134 -31.23 25.03 19.59
N ALA A 135 -31.25 24.82 18.26
CA ALA A 135 -30.88 23.55 17.69
C ALA A 135 -29.39 23.30 18.00
N ASN A 136 -29.10 22.18 18.66
CA ASN A 136 -27.73 21.76 18.92
C ASN A 136 -26.94 21.75 17.59
N PRO A 137 -25.84 22.51 17.44
CA PRO A 137 -25.06 22.56 16.20
C PRO A 137 -24.64 21.17 15.69
N ASN A 138 -24.49 20.19 16.59
CA ASN A 138 -24.19 18.80 16.24
C ASN A 138 -25.32 18.06 15.52
N SER A 139 -26.57 18.56 15.56
CA SER A 139 -27.72 17.90 14.93
C SER A 139 -27.67 17.86 13.40
N ALA A 140 -26.92 18.78 12.78
CA ALA A 140 -26.71 18.82 11.34
C ALA A 140 -25.42 18.09 10.88
N LEU A 141 -24.61 17.62 11.82
CA LEU A 141 -23.35 16.94 11.55
C LEU A 141 -23.49 15.41 11.72
N PRO A 142 -22.65 14.61 11.06
CA PRO A 142 -22.60 13.18 11.30
C PRO A 142 -22.37 12.86 12.80
N LYS A 143 -22.99 11.80 13.31
CA LYS A 143 -22.82 11.42 14.71
C LYS A 143 -21.41 10.89 14.97
N LEU A 144 -20.86 11.26 16.11
CA LEU A 144 -19.63 10.69 16.65
C LEU A 144 -19.97 9.59 17.65
N PHE A 145 -19.15 8.54 17.66
CA PHE A 145 -19.23 7.44 18.60
C PHE A 145 -18.01 7.51 19.51
N PHE A 146 -18.23 7.29 20.80
CA PHE A 146 -17.19 7.37 21.81
C PHE A 146 -17.15 6.06 22.60
N SER A 147 -15.96 5.67 23.02
CA SER A 147 -15.76 4.55 23.92
C SER A 147 -16.39 4.83 25.29
N ASP A 148 -16.94 3.80 25.96
CA ASP A 148 -17.43 3.93 27.32
C ASP A 148 -16.28 4.23 28.29
N THR A 149 -16.39 5.35 29.02
CA THR A 149 -15.43 5.74 30.06
C THR A 149 -15.99 5.40 31.43
N SER A 150 -15.77 4.17 31.90
CA SER A 150 -16.00 3.82 33.30
C SER A 150 -14.74 4.12 34.12
N TYR A 151 -14.88 4.95 35.15
CA TYR A 151 -13.81 5.26 36.09
C TYR A 151 -13.87 4.24 37.24
N PRO A 152 -12.81 3.45 37.50
CA PRO A 152 -12.79 2.55 38.64
C PRO A 152 -12.84 3.36 39.95
N SER A 153 -13.51 2.82 40.97
CA SER A 153 -13.70 3.49 42.27
C SER A 153 -12.39 3.76 43.04
N SER A 154 -11.29 3.09 42.69
CA SER A 154 -9.95 3.30 43.24
C SER A 154 -8.94 3.59 42.12
N ALA A 155 -8.88 4.85 41.69
CA ALA A 155 -7.90 5.28 40.69
C ALA A 155 -6.47 5.18 41.27
N SER A 156 -5.55 4.61 40.51
CA SER A 156 -4.13 4.56 40.89
C SER A 156 -3.51 5.96 40.95
N GLU A 157 -2.45 6.13 41.75
CA GLU A 157 -1.69 7.39 41.79
C GLU A 157 -1.09 7.73 40.41
N THR A 158 -1.13 9.01 40.04
CA THR A 158 -0.66 9.54 38.76
C THR A 158 -0.12 10.96 38.92
N ILE A 159 0.72 11.41 37.99
CA ILE A 159 1.31 12.75 38.01
C ILE A 159 0.39 13.71 37.25
N LYS A 160 -0.14 14.72 37.94
CA LYS A 160 -1.10 15.70 37.39
C LYS A 160 -0.51 17.08 37.13
N GLU A 161 0.71 17.32 37.60
CA GLU A 161 1.43 18.58 37.46
C GLU A 161 2.38 18.53 36.26
N PRO A 162 2.26 19.44 35.27
CA PRO A 162 3.05 19.40 34.04
C PRO A 162 4.58 19.39 34.25
N THR A 163 5.09 20.22 35.15
CA THR A 163 6.53 20.33 35.44
C THR A 163 7.08 19.07 36.11
N LEU A 164 6.30 18.50 37.05
CA LEU A 164 6.65 17.24 37.70
C LEU A 164 6.63 16.09 36.69
N LEU A 165 5.66 16.08 35.76
CA LEU A 165 5.59 15.08 34.70
C LEU A 165 6.83 15.16 33.80
N GLN A 166 7.20 16.36 33.34
CA GLN A 166 8.40 16.55 32.53
C GLN A 166 9.68 16.12 33.26
N SER A 167 9.82 16.47 34.55
CA SER A 167 10.96 16.04 35.36
C SER A 167 11.01 14.51 35.50
N TRP A 168 9.87 13.87 35.74
CA TRP A 168 9.78 12.42 35.86
C TRP A 168 10.12 11.72 34.54
N LEU A 169 9.64 12.23 33.40
CA LEU A 169 10.02 11.74 32.08
C LEU A 169 11.53 11.85 31.84
N GLY A 170 12.17 12.93 32.31
CA GLY A 170 13.63 13.09 32.23
C GLY A 170 14.43 12.06 33.04
N GLN A 171 13.82 11.42 34.04
CA GLN A 171 14.46 10.41 34.89
C GLN A 171 14.26 8.97 34.38
N LEU A 172 13.33 8.75 33.45
CA LEU A 172 13.09 7.43 32.90
C LEU A 172 14.26 6.95 32.01
N PRO A 173 14.50 5.64 31.89
CA PRO A 173 15.55 5.09 31.04
C PRO A 173 15.48 5.62 29.60
N THR A 174 16.65 5.75 28.97
CA THR A 174 16.77 6.09 27.55
C THR A 174 16.35 4.94 26.64
N ASP A 175 16.50 3.69 27.12
CA ASP A 175 16.04 2.52 26.38
C ASP A 175 14.50 2.49 26.31
N SER A 176 13.99 2.59 25.08
CA SER A 176 12.58 2.47 24.75
C SER A 176 11.88 1.27 25.40
N GLN A 177 12.51 0.08 25.48
CA GLN A 177 11.84 -1.12 26.00
C GLN A 177 11.49 -0.98 27.48
N GLN A 178 12.43 -0.44 28.26
CA GLN A 178 12.25 -0.19 29.68
C GLN A 178 11.36 1.02 29.94
N ARG A 179 11.35 2.00 29.03
CA ARG A 179 10.58 3.25 29.14
C ARG A 179 9.08 3.08 28.91
N VAL A 180 8.66 2.19 28.01
CA VAL A 180 7.25 2.05 27.61
C VAL A 180 6.33 1.59 28.76
N THR A 181 6.77 0.67 29.61
CA THR A 181 5.95 0.14 30.70
C THR A 181 5.56 1.20 31.75
N PRO A 182 6.50 1.96 32.35
CA PRO A 182 6.14 3.01 33.31
C PRO A 182 5.31 4.13 32.68
N LEU A 183 5.57 4.50 31.42
CA LEU A 183 4.75 5.45 30.68
C LEU A 183 3.31 4.99 30.56
N LEU A 184 3.11 3.74 30.13
CA LEU A 184 1.78 3.14 29.98
C LEU A 184 1.03 3.15 31.30
N LYS A 185 1.66 2.70 32.39
CA LYS A 185 1.03 2.66 33.71
C LYS A 185 0.60 4.06 34.17
N ASN A 186 1.48 5.06 34.03
CA ASN A 186 1.18 6.42 34.48
C ASN A 186 0.09 7.08 33.61
N CYS A 187 0.14 6.91 32.30
CA CYS A 187 -0.87 7.41 31.35
C CYS A 187 -2.24 6.75 31.58
N GLN A 188 -2.30 5.42 31.78
CA GLN A 188 -3.54 4.73 32.13
C GLN A 188 -4.12 5.23 33.45
N ALA A 189 -3.28 5.42 34.47
CA ALA A 189 -3.71 5.99 35.74
C ALA A 189 -4.27 7.41 35.52
N LEU A 190 -3.62 8.25 34.71
CA LEU A 190 -4.07 9.60 34.39
C LEU A 190 -5.52 9.63 33.87
N LEU A 191 -5.85 8.74 32.92
CA LEU A 191 -7.18 8.67 32.31
C LEU A 191 -8.28 8.15 33.25
N GLN A 192 -7.92 7.65 34.43
CA GLN A 192 -8.86 7.27 35.48
C GLN A 192 -9.24 8.45 36.42
N HIS A 193 -8.61 9.61 36.26
CA HIS A 193 -8.92 10.80 37.07
C HIS A 193 -9.76 11.79 36.29
N ARG A 194 -10.80 12.34 36.94
CA ARG A 194 -11.54 13.47 36.38
C ARG A 194 -10.67 14.73 36.41
N MET A 195 -10.50 15.37 35.27
CA MET A 195 -9.70 16.58 35.12
C MET A 195 -10.38 17.59 34.20
N LYS A 196 -9.99 18.87 34.33
CA LYS A 196 -10.44 19.91 33.39
C LYS A 196 -9.81 19.66 32.01
N PRO A 197 -10.55 19.86 30.89
CA PRO A 197 -10.03 19.60 29.54
C PRO A 197 -8.69 20.27 29.22
N GLN A 198 -8.49 21.51 29.66
CA GLN A 198 -7.23 22.24 29.43
C GLN A 198 -6.04 21.61 30.17
N GLN A 199 -6.22 21.19 31.42
CA GLN A 199 -5.16 20.53 32.19
C GLN A 199 -4.82 19.18 31.57
N MET A 200 -5.84 18.40 31.19
CA MET A 200 -5.64 17.13 30.51
C MET A 200 -4.90 17.30 29.19
N LEU A 201 -5.26 18.29 28.36
CA LEU A 201 -4.59 18.58 27.10
C LEU A 201 -3.09 18.83 27.29
N VAL A 202 -2.70 19.64 28.28
CA VAL A 202 -1.28 19.95 28.54
C VAL A 202 -0.49 18.69 28.90
N LEU A 203 -1.06 17.82 29.75
CA LEU A 203 -0.41 16.56 30.13
C LEU A 203 -0.31 15.61 28.93
N LEU A 204 -1.37 15.48 28.13
CA LEU A 204 -1.37 14.64 26.92
C LEU A 204 -0.32 15.11 25.90
N GLU A 205 -0.13 16.41 25.69
CA GLU A 205 0.91 16.92 24.78
C GLU A 205 2.34 16.62 25.27
N ILE A 206 2.56 16.58 26.60
CA ILE A 206 3.83 16.14 27.19
C ILE A 206 4.08 14.66 26.88
N TYR A 207 3.10 13.78 27.13
CA TYR A 207 3.20 12.37 26.76
C TYR A 207 3.40 12.16 25.26
N ARG A 208 2.65 12.90 24.43
CA ARG A 208 2.71 12.79 22.96
C ARG A 208 4.13 13.05 22.44
N THR A 209 4.81 14.06 23.00
CA THR A 209 6.18 14.40 22.61
C THR A 209 7.13 13.24 22.91
N ASP A 210 7.02 12.64 24.10
CA ASP A 210 7.86 11.51 24.52
C ASP A 210 7.57 10.24 23.70
N ILE A 211 6.30 9.93 23.47
CA ILE A 211 5.87 8.76 22.68
C ILE A 211 6.31 8.90 21.22
N ASN A 212 6.17 10.09 20.62
CA ASN A 212 6.66 10.34 19.26
C ASN A 212 8.17 10.16 19.17
N ALA A 213 8.92 10.58 20.19
CA ALA A 213 10.36 10.35 20.26
C ALA A 213 10.66 8.85 20.30
N ILE A 214 9.93 8.04 21.05
CA ILE A 214 10.11 6.57 21.09
C ILE A 214 9.84 5.93 19.70
N ILE A 215 8.81 6.39 18.98
CA ILE A 215 8.43 5.81 17.68
C ILE A 215 9.41 6.21 16.58
N PHE A 216 9.89 7.47 16.57
CA PHE A 216 10.64 8.02 15.45
C PHE A 216 12.15 8.15 15.69
N ASN A 217 12.63 8.15 16.94
CA ASN A 217 14.07 8.15 17.21
C ASN A 217 14.62 6.75 16.97
N ARG A 218 15.66 6.68 16.15
CA ARG A 218 16.24 5.41 15.73
C ARG A 218 17.72 5.36 16.10
N ASP A 219 18.00 4.76 17.24
CA ASP A 219 19.36 4.43 17.65
C ASP A 219 19.77 3.04 17.12
N ILE A 220 21.04 2.68 17.30
CA ILE A 220 21.58 1.37 16.91
C ILE A 220 20.81 0.24 17.63
N ALA A 221 20.35 0.49 18.86
CA ALA A 221 19.56 -0.47 19.62
C ALA A 221 18.20 -0.74 18.94
N ALA A 222 17.52 0.27 18.40
CA ALA A 222 16.28 0.11 17.65
C ALA A 222 16.46 -0.73 16.39
N VAL A 223 17.57 -0.52 15.66
CA VAL A 223 17.89 -1.34 14.48
C VAL A 223 18.15 -2.79 14.86
N LYS A 224 18.95 -3.03 15.91
CA LYS A 224 19.21 -4.40 16.39
C LYS A 224 17.94 -5.10 16.85
N ARG A 225 17.05 -4.39 17.55
CA ARG A 225 15.73 -4.92 17.93
C ARG A 225 14.97 -5.34 16.69
N ASP A 226 14.75 -4.44 15.74
CA ASP A 226 13.98 -4.74 14.53
C ASP A 226 14.52 -5.93 13.71
N LEU A 227 15.82 -6.26 13.82
CA LEU A 227 16.43 -7.42 13.18
C LEU A 227 16.32 -8.72 14.02
N TYR A 228 16.47 -8.60 15.34
CA TYR A 228 16.55 -9.74 16.27
C TYR A 228 15.45 -9.63 17.34
N MET A 229 14.25 -10.06 16.98
CA MET A 229 13.08 -10.01 17.86
C MET A 229 13.10 -11.17 18.85
N ASN A 230 12.90 -10.84 20.12
CA ASN A 230 12.73 -11.80 21.20
C ASN A 230 11.40 -11.57 21.93
N THR A 231 11.04 -12.47 22.83
CA THR A 231 9.79 -12.40 23.60
C THR A 231 9.63 -11.08 24.36
N GLU A 232 10.71 -10.53 24.91
CA GLU A 232 10.69 -9.25 25.62
C GLU A 232 10.41 -8.07 24.67
N SER A 233 11.04 -8.08 23.49
CA SER A 233 10.83 -7.09 22.45
C SER A 233 9.39 -7.08 21.97
N LEU A 234 8.79 -8.25 21.76
CA LEU A 234 7.40 -8.38 21.35
C LEU A 234 6.44 -7.81 22.41
N ARG A 235 6.67 -8.12 23.70
CA ARG A 235 5.88 -7.52 24.79
C ARG A 235 6.01 -6.00 24.84
N SER A 236 7.20 -5.47 24.56
CA SER A 236 7.41 -4.02 24.50
C SER A 236 6.67 -3.38 23.33
N ILE A 237 6.70 -4.02 22.15
CA ILE A 237 5.95 -3.60 20.95
C ILE A 237 4.45 -3.57 21.25
N ASP A 238 3.91 -4.62 21.85
CA ASP A 238 2.51 -4.67 22.29
C ASP A 238 2.16 -3.51 23.22
N LYS A 239 2.95 -3.32 24.28
CA LYS A 239 2.73 -2.24 25.24
C LYS A 239 2.85 -0.85 24.61
N LEU A 240 3.72 -0.66 23.62
CA LEU A 240 3.85 0.63 22.92
C LEU A 240 2.59 0.93 22.12
N ASN A 241 2.03 -0.05 21.39
CA ASN A 241 0.77 0.15 20.69
C ASN A 241 -0.38 0.48 21.66
N VAL A 242 -0.45 -0.23 22.80
CA VAL A 242 -1.42 0.05 23.87
C VAL A 242 -1.22 1.45 24.46
N LEU A 243 0.03 1.92 24.61
CA LEU A 243 0.33 3.27 25.09
C LEU A 243 -0.14 4.35 24.11
N ILE A 244 0.08 4.15 22.80
CA ILE A 244 -0.43 5.07 21.76
C ILE A 244 -1.96 5.13 21.81
N GLY A 245 -2.62 3.97 21.88
CA GLY A 245 -4.09 3.90 22.00
C GLY A 245 -4.62 4.50 23.31
N CYS A 246 -3.88 4.33 24.43
CA CYS A 246 -4.17 4.98 25.69
C CYS A 246 -4.13 6.51 25.51
N LEU A 247 -3.07 7.05 24.90
CA LEU A 247 -2.98 8.48 24.64
C LEU A 247 -4.13 8.99 23.76
N ALA A 248 -4.51 8.22 22.72
CA ALA A 248 -5.64 8.56 21.84
C ALA A 248 -6.97 8.67 22.61
N LYS A 249 -7.22 7.75 23.55
CA LYS A 249 -8.39 7.81 24.46
C LYS A 249 -8.40 9.07 25.34
N GLY A 250 -7.23 9.58 25.72
CA GLY A 250 -7.13 10.86 26.42
C GLY A 250 -7.69 12.03 25.60
N TYR A 251 -7.33 12.11 24.32
CA TYR A 251 -7.91 13.13 23.43
C TYR A 251 -9.40 12.89 23.17
N GLU A 252 -9.83 11.62 23.04
CA GLU A 252 -11.24 11.22 22.92
C GLU A 252 -12.09 11.78 24.09
N GLN A 253 -11.62 11.68 25.33
CA GLN A 253 -12.32 12.23 26.51
C GLN A 253 -12.53 13.75 26.40
N ILE A 254 -11.56 14.49 25.84
CA ILE A 254 -11.69 15.93 25.60
C ILE A 254 -12.74 16.17 24.51
N ILE A 255 -12.68 15.44 23.39
CA ILE A 255 -13.64 15.55 22.29
C ILE A 255 -15.06 15.27 22.79
N GLN A 256 -15.26 14.20 23.54
CA GLN A 256 -16.55 13.82 24.12
C GLN A 256 -17.08 14.93 25.04
N THR A 257 -16.23 15.50 25.89
CA THR A 257 -16.62 16.62 26.77
C THR A 257 -17.06 17.85 25.96
N GLN A 258 -16.33 18.22 24.90
CA GLN A 258 -16.70 19.34 24.04
C GLN A 258 -17.99 19.05 23.25
N TYR A 259 -18.15 17.82 22.75
CA TYR A 259 -19.32 17.38 21.99
C TYR A 259 -20.59 17.40 22.83
N LEU A 260 -20.53 16.93 24.09
CA LEU A 260 -21.64 17.02 25.05
C LEU A 260 -22.02 18.47 25.39
N GLN A 261 -21.07 19.40 25.28
CA GLN A 261 -21.32 20.85 25.38
C GLN A 261 -21.84 21.47 24.08
N ALA A 262 -22.31 20.66 23.13
CA ALA A 262 -22.83 21.11 21.84
C ALA A 262 -21.82 21.88 20.97
N LYS A 263 -20.51 21.67 21.21
CA LYS A 263 -19.44 22.21 20.37
C LYS A 263 -19.16 21.28 19.19
N THR A 264 -18.54 21.86 18.18
CA THR A 264 -18.16 21.27 16.90
C THR A 264 -16.71 21.64 16.58
N THR A 265 -16.11 21.02 15.57
CA THR A 265 -14.78 21.44 15.10
C THR A 265 -14.77 22.85 14.52
N ALA A 266 -15.88 23.33 13.97
CA ALA A 266 -15.99 24.66 13.38
C ALA A 266 -16.02 25.79 14.42
N ASN A 267 -16.44 25.51 15.66
CA ASN A 267 -16.57 26.53 16.72
C ASN A 267 -15.70 26.27 17.96
N SER A 268 -14.88 25.22 17.95
CA SER A 268 -13.97 24.87 19.05
C SER A 268 -12.62 24.39 18.53
N GLU A 269 -11.63 25.29 18.58
CA GLU A 269 -10.22 25.01 18.31
C GLU A 269 -9.67 23.83 19.13
N MET A 270 -10.13 23.69 20.38
CA MET A 270 -9.74 22.58 21.25
C MET A 270 -10.28 21.24 20.73
N MET A 271 -11.54 21.21 20.27
CA MET A 271 -12.14 19.99 19.70
C MET A 271 -11.44 19.62 18.38
N LEU A 272 -11.19 20.60 17.52
CA LEU A 272 -10.46 20.41 16.25
C LEU A 272 -9.04 19.88 16.51
N LEU A 273 -8.29 20.51 17.43
CA LEU A 273 -6.96 20.03 17.83
C LEU A 273 -7.01 18.58 18.33
N CYS A 274 -7.91 18.27 19.26
CA CYS A 274 -7.97 16.92 19.84
C CYS A 274 -8.38 15.87 18.80
N MET A 275 -9.28 16.19 17.86
CA MET A 275 -9.62 15.29 16.75
C MET A 275 -8.43 15.05 15.83
N ASN A 276 -7.69 16.09 15.47
CA ASN A 276 -6.50 15.94 14.62
C ASN A 276 -5.41 15.15 15.34
N ARG A 277 -5.19 15.38 16.65
CA ARG A 277 -4.26 14.60 17.48
C ARG A 277 -4.66 13.14 17.61
N MET A 278 -5.95 12.87 17.81
CA MET A 278 -6.45 11.50 17.84
C MET A 278 -6.21 10.84 16.49
N ALA A 279 -6.44 11.52 15.37
CA ALA A 279 -6.15 11.00 14.03
C ALA A 279 -4.65 10.71 13.81
N GLU A 280 -3.76 11.59 14.27
CA GLU A 280 -2.31 11.35 14.27
C GLU A 280 -2.00 10.04 15.00
N LEU A 281 -2.54 9.86 16.22
CA LEU A 281 -2.26 8.68 17.04
C LEU A 281 -2.85 7.39 16.47
N LEU A 282 -4.07 7.42 15.93
CA LEU A 282 -4.67 6.29 15.22
C LEU A 282 -3.83 5.90 13.99
N GLY A 283 -3.34 6.91 13.24
CA GLY A 283 -2.40 6.70 12.15
C GLY A 283 -1.09 6.07 12.60
N LEU A 284 -0.56 6.47 13.76
CA LEU A 284 0.64 5.85 14.36
C LEU A 284 0.38 4.42 14.83
N GLN A 285 -0.81 4.10 15.37
CA GLN A 285 -1.16 2.71 15.70
C GLN A 285 -1.18 1.83 14.45
N LEU A 286 -1.80 2.31 13.36
CA LEU A 286 -1.80 1.63 12.06
C LEU A 286 -0.36 1.43 11.54
N LEU A 287 0.45 2.49 11.57
CA LEU A 287 1.85 2.45 11.14
C LEU A 287 2.67 1.42 11.94
N HIS A 288 2.48 1.40 13.26
CA HIS A 288 3.16 0.47 14.15
C HIS A 288 2.74 -0.98 13.90
N CYS A 289 1.45 -1.23 13.64
CA CYS A 289 0.96 -2.53 13.21
C CYS A 289 1.61 -2.94 11.88
N TYR A 290 1.67 -2.05 10.89
CA TYR A 290 2.34 -2.31 9.61
C TYR A 290 3.83 -2.64 9.78
N GLN A 291 4.56 -1.85 10.56
CA GLN A 291 5.99 -2.05 10.81
C GLN A 291 6.30 -3.44 11.38
N TYR A 292 5.44 -3.96 12.24
CA TYR A 292 5.62 -5.27 12.88
C TYR A 292 4.73 -6.36 12.27
N TYR A 293 4.18 -6.09 11.08
CA TYR A 293 3.37 -7.00 10.29
C TYR A 293 2.11 -7.52 10.97
N ARG A 294 1.54 -6.79 11.94
CA ARG A 294 0.37 -7.19 12.70
C ARG A 294 -0.91 -6.63 12.11
N THR A 295 -2.02 -7.34 12.32
CA THR A 295 -3.36 -6.79 12.08
C THR A 295 -3.58 -5.54 12.93
N ALA A 296 -4.21 -4.54 12.32
CA ALA A 296 -4.67 -3.35 13.02
C ALA A 296 -5.75 -3.71 14.05
N HIS A 297 -5.77 -3.03 15.19
CA HIS A 297 -6.88 -3.16 16.13
C HIS A 297 -8.19 -2.70 15.49
N THR A 298 -9.31 -3.26 15.96
CA THR A 298 -10.64 -2.94 15.45
C THR A 298 -11.01 -1.48 15.76
N GLY A 299 -11.69 -0.84 14.80
CA GLY A 299 -12.26 0.50 14.88
C GLY A 299 -11.31 1.64 14.49
N LEU A 300 -10.03 1.38 14.21
CA LEU A 300 -9.06 2.42 13.88
C LEU A 300 -9.42 3.13 12.55
N TRP A 301 -9.67 2.38 11.49
CA TRP A 301 -10.04 2.93 10.19
C TRP A 301 -11.44 3.53 10.23
N PHE A 302 -12.37 2.84 10.88
CA PHE A 302 -13.74 3.33 11.04
C PHE A 302 -13.76 4.73 11.70
N THR A 303 -12.99 4.91 12.78
CA THR A 303 -12.91 6.20 13.48
C THR A 303 -12.28 7.28 12.60
N LEU A 304 -11.21 6.96 11.87
CA LEU A 304 -10.61 7.89 10.91
C LEU A 304 -11.62 8.29 9.81
N HIS A 305 -12.32 7.34 9.21
CA HIS A 305 -13.34 7.64 8.18
C HIS A 305 -14.47 8.51 8.72
N ARG A 306 -14.89 8.27 9.97
CA ARG A 306 -15.95 9.04 10.61
C ARG A 306 -15.52 10.47 10.93
N PHE A 307 -14.28 10.67 11.38
CA PHE A 307 -13.72 12.00 11.58
C PHE A 307 -13.54 12.75 10.25
N TYR A 308 -13.11 12.07 9.18
CA TYR A 308 -13.09 12.66 7.84
C TYR A 308 -14.48 13.19 7.47
N LEU A 309 -15.51 12.36 7.53
CA LEU A 309 -16.87 12.77 7.17
C LEU A 309 -17.42 13.87 8.09
N TYR A 310 -17.13 13.82 9.40
CA TYR A 310 -17.55 14.86 10.34
C TYR A 310 -16.94 16.22 9.99
N GLN A 311 -15.63 16.27 9.76
CA GLN A 311 -14.92 17.50 9.42
C GLN A 311 -15.20 17.98 8.00
N GLU A 312 -15.53 17.08 7.07
CA GLU A 312 -16.02 17.43 5.73
C GLU A 312 -17.35 18.20 5.81
N HIS A 313 -18.30 17.72 6.61
CA HIS A 313 -19.59 18.40 6.80
C HIS A 313 -19.47 19.69 7.62
N ALA A 314 -18.49 19.76 8.54
CA ALA A 314 -18.21 20.95 9.32
C ALA A 314 -17.32 21.98 8.59
N ASP A 315 -16.86 21.68 7.36
CA ASP A 315 -15.91 22.49 6.58
C ASP A 315 -14.60 22.82 7.33
N THR A 316 -14.04 21.83 8.03
CA THR A 316 -12.80 22.00 8.82
C THR A 316 -11.64 21.11 8.38
N LEU A 317 -11.79 20.33 7.30
CA LEU A 317 -10.76 19.39 6.82
C LEU A 317 -9.38 20.04 6.59
N ASN A 318 -9.38 21.29 6.11
CA ASN A 318 -8.19 22.06 5.77
C ASN A 318 -7.76 23.05 6.87
N SER A 319 -8.49 23.08 8.00
CA SER A 319 -8.22 24.02 9.09
C SER A 319 -7.10 23.51 9.99
N ALA A 320 -6.15 24.40 10.30
CA ALA A 320 -5.07 24.14 11.25
C ALA A 320 -5.41 24.81 12.59
N PRO A 321 -5.60 24.03 13.68
CA PRO A 321 -6.03 24.59 14.95
C PRO A 321 -4.91 25.31 15.70
N LEU A 322 -5.28 26.30 16.52
CA LEU A 322 -4.37 27.02 17.42
C LEU A 322 -4.97 27.15 18.83
N VAL A 323 -4.41 26.40 19.79
CA VAL A 323 -4.89 26.36 21.19
C VAL A 323 -3.78 26.84 22.13
N LYS A 324 -4.09 27.70 23.10
CA LYS A 324 -3.11 28.13 24.12
C LYS A 324 -2.61 26.92 24.96
N PRO A 325 -1.32 26.84 25.33
CA PRO A 325 -0.22 27.79 25.08
C PRO A 325 0.54 27.49 23.76
N PHE A 326 -0.11 27.63 22.61
CA PHE A 326 0.45 27.48 21.26
C PHE A 326 0.60 26.03 20.76
N HIS A 327 -0.34 25.16 21.11
CA HIS A 327 -0.50 23.86 20.47
C HIS A 327 -1.14 24.01 19.09
N THR A 328 -0.50 23.41 18.08
CA THR A 328 -0.97 23.35 16.69
C THR A 328 -0.92 21.92 16.17
N SER A 329 -1.69 21.65 15.12
CA SER A 329 -1.66 20.37 14.40
C SER A 329 -1.77 20.65 12.89
N GLN A 330 -1.33 19.69 12.09
CA GLN A 330 -1.60 19.71 10.66
C GLN A 330 -3.11 19.61 10.41
N PRO A 331 -3.61 20.11 9.28
CA PRO A 331 -5.00 19.89 8.90
C PRO A 331 -5.34 18.40 8.86
N TYR A 332 -6.59 18.07 9.19
CA TYR A 332 -7.04 16.68 9.22
C TYR A 332 -6.83 15.99 7.87
N LEU A 333 -7.11 16.69 6.77
CA LEU A 333 -6.92 16.15 5.42
C LEU A 333 -5.48 15.70 5.18
N HIS A 334 -4.48 16.45 5.66
CA HIS A 334 -3.08 16.08 5.53
C HIS A 334 -2.76 14.79 6.28
N ILE A 335 -3.14 14.71 7.55
CA ILE A 335 -2.91 13.55 8.44
C ILE A 335 -3.56 12.29 7.86
N TYR A 336 -4.83 12.40 7.47
CA TYR A 336 -5.61 11.30 6.92
C TYR A 336 -5.08 10.85 5.56
N SER A 337 -4.70 11.79 4.70
CA SER A 337 -4.09 11.50 3.40
C SER A 337 -2.76 10.77 3.53
N GLN A 338 -1.93 11.14 4.51
CA GLN A 338 -0.63 10.52 4.74
C GLN A 338 -0.77 9.02 5.09
N ILE A 339 -1.67 8.69 6.04
CA ILE A 339 -1.88 7.29 6.42
C ILE A 339 -2.62 6.51 5.33
N ILE A 340 -3.54 7.12 4.58
CA ILE A 340 -4.14 6.50 3.39
C ILE A 340 -3.05 6.12 2.40
N LEU A 341 -2.23 7.08 1.98
CA LEU A 341 -1.18 6.83 1.00
C LEU A 341 -0.25 5.70 1.45
N THR A 342 0.13 5.69 2.74
CA THR A 342 0.95 4.63 3.34
C THR A 342 0.26 3.27 3.30
N ALA A 343 -1.04 3.20 3.58
CA ALA A 343 -1.79 1.94 3.51
C ALA A 343 -1.93 1.43 2.07
N LEU A 344 -1.99 2.34 1.08
CA LEU A 344 -2.07 2.00 -0.34
C LEU A 344 -0.76 1.46 -0.92
N THR A 345 0.37 1.56 -0.21
CA THR A 345 1.67 1.05 -0.69
C THR A 345 1.93 -0.43 -0.39
N ASP A 346 0.92 -1.17 0.06
CA ASP A 346 1.05 -2.56 0.51
C ASP A 346 2.15 -2.74 1.57
N PRO A 347 1.97 -2.14 2.77
CA PRO A 347 3.04 -2.03 3.76
C PRO A 347 3.47 -3.38 4.36
N TYR A 348 2.62 -4.40 4.34
CA TYR A 348 2.95 -5.77 4.78
C TYR A 348 3.94 -6.50 3.86
N SER A 349 4.17 -5.95 2.67
CA SER A 349 5.18 -6.42 1.70
C SER A 349 6.48 -5.59 1.74
N GLN A 350 6.60 -4.68 2.70
CA GLN A 350 7.76 -3.80 2.83
C GLN A 350 8.59 -4.21 4.06
N PRO A 351 9.93 -4.15 4.00
CA PRO A 351 10.76 -4.29 5.19
C PRO A 351 10.35 -3.30 6.30
N ARG A 352 10.45 -3.71 7.57
CA ARG A 352 10.09 -2.89 8.74
C ARG A 352 10.65 -1.46 8.68
N TYR A 353 11.91 -1.33 8.26
CA TYR A 353 12.59 -0.04 8.09
C TYR A 353 11.91 0.85 7.04
N ASP A 354 11.52 0.24 5.92
CA ASP A 354 10.95 0.94 4.77
C ASP A 354 9.53 1.43 5.05
N VAL A 355 8.77 0.78 5.94
CA VAL A 355 7.42 1.22 6.32
C VAL A 355 7.43 2.64 6.92
N ILE A 356 8.29 2.90 7.90
CA ILE A 356 8.41 4.24 8.52
C ILE A 356 8.91 5.26 7.49
N ARG A 357 9.86 4.85 6.63
CA ARG A 357 10.41 5.71 5.59
C ARG A 357 9.35 6.09 4.55
N LEU A 358 8.55 5.13 4.11
CA LEU A 358 7.40 5.35 3.24
C LEU A 358 6.43 6.32 3.87
N TYR A 359 6.06 6.13 5.14
CA TYR A 359 5.18 7.05 5.85
C TYR A 359 5.67 8.50 5.82
N LYS A 360 6.98 8.73 6.06
CA LYS A 360 7.60 10.06 5.97
C LYS A 360 7.61 10.60 4.54
N LEU A 361 7.87 9.76 3.54
CA LEU A 361 7.83 10.14 2.12
C LEU A 361 6.40 10.51 1.67
N MET A 362 5.39 9.76 2.09
CA MET A 362 3.99 9.97 1.72
C MET A 362 3.47 11.35 2.16
N ALA A 363 4.02 11.93 3.24
CA ALA A 363 3.69 13.29 3.67
C ALA A 363 3.87 14.34 2.55
N GLN A 364 4.86 14.15 1.67
CA GLN A 364 5.23 15.08 0.59
C GLN A 364 4.26 15.04 -0.61
N PHE A 365 3.34 14.08 -0.64
CA PHE A 365 2.38 13.86 -1.72
C PHE A 365 0.93 14.03 -1.28
N THR A 366 0.68 14.39 -0.02
CA THR A 366 -0.67 14.56 0.55
C THR A 366 -1.46 15.68 -0.12
N ASP A 367 -0.79 16.73 -0.60
CA ASP A 367 -1.36 17.83 -1.38
C ASP A 367 -1.70 17.44 -2.83
N LYS A 368 -1.28 16.23 -3.26
CA LYS A 368 -1.42 15.73 -4.63
C LYS A 368 -2.39 14.55 -4.72
N ILE A 369 -3.20 14.34 -3.68
CA ILE A 369 -4.34 13.44 -3.73
C ILE A 369 -5.64 14.22 -3.58
N THR A 370 -6.71 13.69 -4.16
CA THR A 370 -8.04 14.26 -3.98
C THR A 370 -8.95 13.23 -3.36
N ILE A 371 -9.75 13.66 -2.39
CA ILE A 371 -10.81 12.86 -1.78
C ILE A 371 -12.13 13.58 -2.07
N SER A 372 -13.06 12.88 -2.71
CA SER A 372 -14.32 13.48 -3.18
C SER A 372 -15.46 12.47 -3.17
N PRO A 373 -16.74 12.89 -3.23
CA PRO A 373 -17.85 11.98 -3.48
C PRO A 373 -17.63 11.18 -4.78
N VAL A 374 -18.11 9.94 -4.81
CA VAL A 374 -18.01 9.11 -6.03
C VAL A 374 -19.02 9.62 -7.06
N GLY A 375 -18.55 10.01 -8.24
CA GLY A 375 -19.41 10.45 -9.34
C GLY A 375 -20.08 9.29 -10.09
N ASP A 376 -21.22 9.55 -10.75
CA ASP A 376 -22.02 8.56 -11.48
C ASP A 376 -21.19 7.72 -12.47
N ARG A 377 -20.26 8.38 -13.17
CA ARG A 377 -19.36 7.70 -14.12
C ARG A 377 -18.53 6.63 -13.41
N GLN A 378 -17.93 6.95 -12.27
CA GLN A 378 -17.08 6.03 -11.51
C GLN A 378 -17.89 4.90 -10.85
N ILE A 379 -19.15 5.17 -10.47
CA ILE A 379 -20.06 4.15 -9.93
C ILE A 379 -20.29 3.04 -10.96
N HIS A 380 -20.65 3.43 -12.18
CA HIS A 380 -21.03 2.48 -13.25
C HIS A 380 -19.88 1.98 -14.12
N THR A 381 -18.66 2.48 -13.92
CA THR A 381 -17.49 2.01 -14.67
C THR A 381 -17.05 0.62 -14.20
N ASN A 382 -17.12 -0.36 -15.09
CA ASN A 382 -16.64 -1.72 -14.85
C ASN A 382 -15.20 -1.97 -15.38
N SER A 383 -14.66 -1.06 -16.19
CA SER A 383 -13.29 -1.18 -16.71
C SER A 383 -12.27 -0.86 -15.61
N SER A 384 -11.44 -1.85 -15.24
CA SER A 384 -10.34 -1.64 -14.29
C SER A 384 -9.34 -0.60 -14.79
N PHE A 385 -9.12 -0.52 -16.11
CA PHE A 385 -8.21 0.43 -16.74
C PHE A 385 -8.64 1.89 -16.54
N LEU A 386 -9.93 2.19 -16.69
CA LEU A 386 -10.45 3.55 -16.46
C LEU A 386 -10.45 3.95 -14.98
N LEU A 387 -10.28 2.97 -14.10
CA LEU A 387 -10.22 3.15 -12.65
C LEU A 387 -8.80 3.12 -12.09
N LEU A 388 -7.76 3.13 -12.94
CA LEU A 388 -6.38 3.10 -12.47
C LEU A 388 -6.04 4.33 -11.61
N GLY A 389 -5.43 4.08 -10.45
CA GLY A 389 -5.10 5.11 -9.47
C GLY A 389 -6.31 5.70 -8.73
N ASN A 390 -7.47 5.03 -8.81
CA ASN A 390 -8.66 5.37 -8.02
C ASN A 390 -8.92 4.30 -6.95
N PHE A 391 -9.22 4.78 -5.75
CA PHE A 391 -9.58 3.95 -4.59
C PHE A 391 -10.88 4.46 -3.98
N CYS A 392 -11.60 3.59 -3.28
CA CYS A 392 -12.81 3.93 -2.55
C CYS A 392 -12.56 3.78 -1.05
N ILE A 393 -12.87 4.84 -0.30
CA ILE A 393 -13.09 4.79 1.14
C ILE A 393 -14.54 4.38 1.37
N ASP A 394 -14.75 3.19 1.91
CA ASP A 394 -16.04 2.81 2.49
C ASP A 394 -16.06 3.25 3.95
N ALA A 395 -16.66 4.41 4.21
CA ALA A 395 -16.62 5.06 5.51
C ALA A 395 -17.47 4.35 6.59
N GLU A 396 -18.27 3.36 6.20
CA GLU A 396 -18.99 2.50 7.12
C GLU A 396 -18.21 1.21 7.44
N SER A 397 -17.05 1.01 6.82
CA SER A 397 -16.15 -0.13 7.06
C SER A 397 -14.97 0.24 7.95
N ASP A 398 -14.41 -0.76 8.63
CA ASP A 398 -13.14 -0.65 9.35
C ASP A 398 -11.96 -1.16 8.49
N SER A 399 -11.85 -0.66 7.27
CA SER A 399 -10.80 -1.09 6.34
C SER A 399 -10.18 0.08 5.59
N SER A 400 -8.89 -0.03 5.25
CA SER A 400 -8.21 0.93 4.41
C SER A 400 -8.90 1.08 3.04
N PRO A 401 -8.65 2.16 2.29
CA PRO A 401 -9.25 2.34 0.97
C PRO A 401 -8.92 1.18 0.03
N LYS A 402 -9.93 0.76 -0.74
CA LYS A 402 -9.81 -0.38 -1.68
C LYS A 402 -9.79 0.13 -3.11
N MET A 403 -9.08 -0.56 -4.00
CA MET A 403 -9.08 -0.22 -5.43
C MET A 403 -10.52 -0.11 -5.93
N THR A 404 -10.88 0.97 -6.61
CA THR A 404 -12.27 1.18 -7.05
C THR A 404 -12.74 0.00 -7.90
N ALA A 405 -11.87 -0.53 -8.78
CA ALA A 405 -12.16 -1.70 -9.61
C ALA A 405 -12.54 -2.97 -8.81
N LYS A 406 -12.09 -3.10 -7.55
CA LYS A 406 -12.41 -4.23 -6.65
C LYS A 406 -13.54 -3.90 -5.66
N THR A 407 -14.07 -2.68 -5.68
CA THR A 407 -15.18 -2.25 -4.82
C THR A 407 -16.52 -2.51 -5.51
N SER A 408 -17.49 -3.04 -4.77
CA SER A 408 -18.82 -3.38 -5.30
C SER A 408 -19.60 -2.12 -5.74
N LEU A 409 -20.51 -2.27 -6.70
CA LEU A 409 -21.37 -1.16 -7.14
C LEU A 409 -22.23 -0.60 -6.00
N LEU A 410 -22.74 -1.46 -5.12
CA LEU A 410 -23.52 -1.07 -3.95
C LEU A 410 -22.70 -0.14 -3.04
N THR A 411 -21.47 -0.54 -2.71
CA THR A 411 -20.58 0.28 -1.89
C THR A 411 -20.26 1.60 -2.59
N ARG A 412 -19.92 1.59 -3.88
CA ARG A 412 -19.62 2.84 -4.64
C ARG A 412 -20.78 3.83 -4.65
N SER A 413 -22.01 3.34 -4.52
CA SER A 413 -23.23 4.17 -4.56
C SER A 413 -23.62 4.76 -3.20
N LEU A 414 -22.93 4.41 -2.11
CA LEU A 414 -23.25 4.93 -0.78
C LEU A 414 -22.87 6.42 -0.67
N PRO A 415 -23.71 7.27 -0.05
CA PRO A 415 -23.42 8.70 0.11
C PRO A 415 -22.22 8.99 1.03
N THR A 416 -21.83 8.00 1.83
CA THR A 416 -20.68 8.05 2.74
C THR A 416 -19.39 7.56 2.09
N THR A 417 -19.45 6.95 0.89
CA THR A 417 -18.26 6.52 0.17
C THR A 417 -17.55 7.70 -0.47
N ARG A 418 -16.22 7.70 -0.41
CA ARG A 418 -15.37 8.71 -1.05
C ARG A 418 -14.42 8.06 -2.04
N LEU A 419 -14.22 8.72 -3.17
CA LEU A 419 -13.21 8.42 -4.16
C LEU A 419 -11.90 9.10 -3.78
N VAL A 420 -10.83 8.32 -3.65
CA VAL A 420 -9.46 8.80 -3.53
C VAL A 420 -8.79 8.66 -4.90
N ASN A 421 -8.35 9.77 -5.48
CA ASN A 421 -7.56 9.76 -6.70
C ASN A 421 -6.10 10.15 -6.40
N VAL A 422 -5.17 9.26 -6.76
CA VAL A 422 -3.73 9.43 -6.50
C VAL A 422 -2.92 9.71 -7.77
N GLN A 423 -3.56 10.04 -8.90
CA GLN A 423 -2.88 10.19 -10.19
C GLN A 423 -1.90 11.37 -10.20
N ALA A 424 -2.22 12.48 -9.53
CA ALA A 424 -1.29 13.61 -9.41
C ALA A 424 -0.08 13.27 -8.52
N ALA A 425 -0.27 12.54 -7.42
CA ALA A 425 0.81 11.99 -6.61
C ALA A 425 1.70 11.04 -7.41
N LEU A 426 1.11 10.11 -8.17
CA LEU A 426 1.82 9.19 -9.07
C LEU A 426 2.64 9.92 -10.13
N LYS A 427 2.08 10.97 -10.74
CA LYS A 427 2.78 11.81 -11.69
C LYS A 427 3.99 12.47 -11.03
N ALA A 428 3.81 13.09 -9.87
CA ALA A 428 4.91 13.71 -9.14
C ALA A 428 6.00 12.70 -8.75
N ILE A 429 5.62 11.49 -8.32
CA ILE A 429 6.58 10.40 -8.06
C ILE A 429 7.35 10.04 -9.33
N LYS A 430 6.68 9.93 -10.49
CA LYS A 430 7.30 9.60 -11.77
C LYS A 430 8.27 10.70 -12.23
N ASP A 431 7.87 11.96 -12.09
CA ASP A 431 8.68 13.13 -12.45
C ASP A 431 10.00 13.18 -11.63
N LEU A 432 10.03 12.65 -10.40
CA LEU A 432 11.26 12.55 -9.59
C LEU A 432 12.32 11.63 -10.22
N PHE A 433 11.93 10.65 -11.04
CA PHE A 433 12.90 9.77 -11.72
C PHE A 433 13.52 10.41 -12.95
N ASP A 434 12.84 11.38 -13.57
CA ASP A 434 13.31 12.05 -14.78
C ASP A 434 14.25 13.24 -14.47
N ASP A 435 14.22 13.77 -13.23
CA ASP A 435 15.10 14.86 -12.81
C ASP A 435 16.53 14.37 -12.52
N ARG A 436 17.43 14.62 -13.49
CA ARG A 436 18.84 14.20 -13.45
C ARG A 436 19.66 14.77 -12.30
N ARG A 437 19.19 15.83 -11.62
CA ARG A 437 19.91 16.44 -10.47
C ARG A 437 20.01 15.49 -9.27
N HIS A 438 19.11 14.52 -9.20
CA HIS A 438 18.98 13.60 -8.08
C HIS A 438 19.78 12.30 -8.20
N ILE A 439 20.32 12.01 -9.39
CA ILE A 439 20.98 10.73 -9.70
C ILE A 439 22.34 10.58 -8.99
N HIS A 440 22.98 11.69 -8.57
CA HIS A 440 24.31 11.69 -7.97
C HIS A 440 24.33 11.74 -6.43
N GLN A 441 23.17 11.72 -5.76
CA GLN A 441 23.09 11.75 -4.29
C GLN A 441 22.65 10.40 -3.73
N THR A 442 23.58 9.67 -3.11
CA THR A 442 23.38 8.32 -2.53
C THR A 442 22.19 8.20 -1.57
N PRO A 443 21.89 9.18 -0.68
CA PRO A 443 20.71 9.11 0.21
C PRO A 443 19.39 9.07 -0.58
N PHE A 444 19.30 9.86 -1.65
CA PHE A 444 18.11 9.98 -2.48
C PHE A 444 17.87 8.73 -3.34
N MET A 445 18.93 8.03 -3.74
CA MET A 445 18.81 6.81 -4.55
C MET A 445 18.01 5.69 -3.83
N SER A 446 18.15 5.59 -2.51
CA SER A 446 17.38 4.59 -1.74
C SER A 446 15.92 5.00 -1.52
N GLU A 447 15.60 6.30 -1.51
CA GLU A 447 14.20 6.79 -1.52
C GLU A 447 13.55 6.52 -2.87
N LEU A 448 14.26 6.79 -3.96
CA LEU A 448 13.81 6.50 -5.32
C LEU A 448 13.53 5.02 -5.53
N ASN A 449 14.40 4.14 -5.06
CA ASN A 449 14.17 2.69 -5.17
C ASN A 449 12.90 2.26 -4.40
N LEU A 450 12.69 2.84 -3.22
CA LEU A 450 11.50 2.59 -2.41
C LEU A 450 10.22 3.10 -3.11
N LEU A 451 10.26 4.33 -3.65
CA LEU A 451 9.16 4.89 -4.44
C LEU A 451 8.87 4.06 -5.70
N LYS A 452 9.91 3.59 -6.40
CA LYS A 452 9.77 2.76 -7.60
C LYS A 452 9.02 1.46 -7.30
N ARG A 453 9.29 0.86 -6.14
CA ARG A 453 8.65 -0.40 -5.70
C ARG A 453 7.15 -0.24 -5.46
N ILE A 454 6.68 0.93 -5.02
CA ILE A 454 5.27 1.16 -4.67
C ILE A 454 4.40 1.63 -5.84
N ILE A 455 5.00 2.06 -6.97
CA ILE A 455 4.24 2.56 -8.14
C ILE A 455 3.13 1.60 -8.57
N PRO A 456 3.38 0.28 -8.73
CA PRO A 456 2.34 -0.68 -9.16
C PRO A 456 1.16 -0.80 -8.18
N GLN A 457 1.39 -0.49 -6.90
CA GLN A 457 0.36 -0.50 -5.87
C GLN A 457 -0.53 0.73 -6.02
N LEU A 458 0.08 1.92 -6.12
CA LEU A 458 -0.60 3.20 -6.25
C LEU A 458 -1.33 3.35 -7.60
N ASP A 459 -0.73 2.91 -8.70
CA ASP A 459 -1.37 2.95 -10.02
C ASP A 459 -2.31 1.77 -10.27
N THR A 460 -2.44 0.85 -9.30
CA THR A 460 -3.34 -0.30 -9.30
C THR A 460 -3.10 -1.30 -10.44
N THR A 461 -1.89 -1.31 -11.02
CA THR A 461 -1.50 -2.25 -12.09
C THR A 461 -0.94 -3.57 -11.57
N HIS A 462 -0.79 -3.74 -10.26
CA HIS A 462 -0.38 -5.00 -9.67
C HIS A 462 -1.43 -6.10 -9.97
N GLU A 463 -1.09 -7.01 -10.88
CA GLU A 463 -1.88 -8.20 -11.16
C GLU A 463 -1.05 -9.45 -10.85
N ARG A 464 -1.75 -10.50 -10.39
CA ARG A 464 -1.12 -11.81 -10.24
C ARG A 464 -0.82 -12.34 -11.63
N LEU A 465 0.45 -12.66 -11.90
CA LEU A 465 0.87 -13.28 -13.16
C LEU A 465 0.41 -14.73 -13.28
N PHE A 466 0.28 -15.43 -12.15
CA PHE A 466 -0.03 -16.87 -12.10
C PHE A 466 -1.31 -17.13 -11.30
N HIS A 467 -2.12 -18.08 -11.78
CA HIS A 467 -3.28 -18.58 -11.06
C HIS A 467 -2.83 -19.36 -9.82
N ARG A 468 -3.55 -19.18 -8.71
CA ARG A 468 -3.29 -19.89 -7.45
C ARG A 468 -4.34 -20.97 -7.23
N ILE A 469 -3.89 -22.15 -6.84
CA ILE A 469 -4.69 -23.30 -6.46
C ILE A 469 -4.65 -23.39 -4.92
N THR A 470 -5.82 -23.50 -4.29
CA THR A 470 -5.94 -23.75 -2.86
C THR A 470 -5.39 -25.14 -2.54
N SER A 471 -4.55 -25.23 -1.51
CA SER A 471 -4.06 -26.52 -1.04
C SER A 471 -5.14 -27.22 -0.22
N ASN A 472 -5.08 -28.56 -0.17
CA ASN A 472 -5.89 -29.33 0.78
C ASN A 472 -5.55 -28.91 2.21
N GLU A 473 -6.52 -28.97 3.13
CA GLU A 473 -6.40 -28.46 4.51
C GLU A 473 -5.25 -29.09 5.33
N HIS A 474 -4.58 -30.13 4.84
CA HIS A 474 -3.57 -30.88 5.59
C HIS A 474 -2.18 -30.91 4.94
N ARG A 475 -1.91 -30.10 3.90
CA ARG A 475 -0.59 -30.07 3.28
C ARG A 475 0.39 -29.27 4.14
N ASN A 476 1.31 -29.97 4.79
CA ASN A 476 2.34 -29.38 5.63
C ASN A 476 3.71 -29.43 4.94
N ALA A 477 4.57 -28.46 5.26
CA ALA A 477 5.95 -28.41 4.84
C ALA A 477 6.83 -28.00 6.02
N SER A 478 8.06 -28.51 6.05
CA SER A 478 9.09 -27.99 6.95
C SER A 478 9.80 -26.83 6.25
N ILE A 479 9.88 -25.67 6.91
CA ILE A 479 10.55 -24.47 6.37
C ILE A 479 11.76 -24.14 7.24
N SER A 480 12.93 -24.12 6.62
CA SER A 480 14.18 -23.62 7.22
C SER A 480 14.40 -22.15 6.81
N LEU A 481 14.84 -21.32 7.77
CA LEU A 481 15.06 -19.89 7.58
C LEU A 481 16.55 -19.56 7.48
N GLY A 482 16.95 -18.89 6.40
CA GLY A 482 18.33 -18.46 6.18
C GLY A 482 19.24 -19.54 5.60
N LEU A 483 20.35 -19.13 5.00
CA LEU A 483 21.23 -20.00 4.24
C LEU A 483 21.77 -21.17 5.07
N ALA A 484 22.27 -20.89 6.26
CA ALA A 484 22.86 -21.91 7.14
C ALA A 484 21.86 -23.02 7.52
N ALA A 485 20.63 -22.67 7.89
CA ALA A 485 19.61 -23.64 8.25
C ALA A 485 19.13 -24.47 7.04
N ILE A 486 19.10 -23.87 5.85
CA ILE A 486 18.76 -24.57 4.60
C ILE A 486 19.87 -25.56 4.25
N HIS A 487 21.12 -25.11 4.28
CA HIS A 487 22.30 -25.94 4.02
C HIS A 487 22.34 -27.12 5.00
N ALA A 488 22.17 -26.86 6.29
CA ALA A 488 22.18 -27.91 7.31
C ALA A 488 21.08 -28.96 7.08
N HIS A 489 19.87 -28.54 6.69
CA HIS A 489 18.74 -29.45 6.42
C HIS A 489 18.99 -30.30 5.17
N MET A 490 19.54 -29.71 4.10
CA MET A 490 19.92 -30.45 2.89
C MET A 490 21.01 -31.50 3.15
N GLU A 491 21.96 -31.20 4.04
CA GLU A 491 23.02 -32.13 4.46
C GLU A 491 22.58 -33.12 5.56
N HIS A 492 21.29 -33.13 5.94
CA HIS A 492 20.74 -33.96 7.01
C HIS A 492 21.49 -33.82 8.35
N THR A 493 22.02 -32.62 8.61
CA THR A 493 22.63 -32.24 9.90
C THR A 493 21.58 -31.58 10.80
N ASP A 494 21.93 -31.32 12.08
CA ASP A 494 21.05 -30.64 13.03
C ASP A 494 20.60 -29.26 12.48
N SER A 495 19.38 -29.21 11.94
CA SER A 495 18.81 -28.02 11.32
C SER A 495 17.61 -27.50 12.11
N VAL A 496 17.54 -26.19 12.30
CA VAL A 496 16.37 -25.53 12.88
C VAL A 496 15.37 -25.31 11.76
N SER A 497 14.34 -26.15 11.72
CA SER A 497 13.22 -26.03 10.80
C SER A 497 11.89 -26.03 11.54
N LEU A 498 10.89 -25.42 10.92
CA LEU A 498 9.58 -25.21 11.54
C LEU A 498 8.51 -25.80 10.65
N SER A 499 7.47 -26.40 11.24
CA SER A 499 6.32 -26.92 10.48
C SER A 499 5.36 -25.79 10.12
N TRP A 500 4.93 -25.77 8.86
CA TRP A 500 3.98 -24.81 8.30
C TRP A 500 2.88 -25.51 7.52
N GLN A 501 1.67 -24.96 7.57
CA GLN A 501 0.57 -25.38 6.71
C GLN A 501 0.58 -24.56 5.43
N LEU A 502 0.63 -25.22 4.27
CA LEU A 502 0.57 -24.57 2.96
C LEU A 502 -0.89 -24.28 2.61
N ALA A 503 -1.25 -23.00 2.48
CA ALA A 503 -2.64 -22.58 2.22
C ALA A 503 -2.99 -22.55 0.72
N ASN A 504 -2.07 -22.11 -0.13
CA ASN A 504 -2.26 -22.11 -1.59
C ASN A 504 -0.91 -22.05 -2.33
N GLN A 505 -0.94 -22.37 -3.62
CA GLN A 505 0.25 -22.38 -4.47
C GLN A 505 -0.02 -21.91 -5.90
N SER A 506 1.02 -21.42 -6.56
CA SER A 506 1.10 -21.16 -8.00
C SER A 506 2.49 -21.59 -8.50
N THR A 507 2.73 -21.53 -9.81
CA THR A 507 4.06 -21.78 -10.39
C THR A 507 5.13 -20.81 -9.89
N GLY A 508 4.74 -19.59 -9.48
CA GLY A 508 5.67 -18.56 -9.01
C GLY A 508 5.78 -18.42 -7.49
N GLY A 509 4.97 -19.12 -6.70
CA GLY A 509 4.92 -18.83 -5.27
C GLY A 509 3.90 -19.62 -4.46
N LEU A 510 4.04 -19.53 -3.14
CA LEU A 510 3.25 -20.23 -2.13
C LEU A 510 2.66 -19.25 -1.11
N MET A 511 1.66 -19.70 -0.36
CA MET A 511 1.27 -19.08 0.91
C MET A 511 1.37 -20.15 1.99
N ALA A 512 1.99 -19.80 3.10
CA ALA A 512 2.12 -20.68 4.26
C ALA A 512 1.58 -19.98 5.51
N LYS A 513 1.03 -20.74 6.45
CA LYS A 513 0.54 -20.23 7.73
C LYS A 513 0.93 -21.14 8.89
N ARG A 514 1.09 -20.57 10.07
CA ARG A 514 1.28 -21.30 11.33
C ARG A 514 1.00 -20.41 12.55
N PRO A 515 0.79 -20.98 13.74
CA PRO A 515 0.81 -20.21 14.99
C PRO A 515 2.17 -19.55 15.26
N SER A 516 2.19 -18.35 15.83
CA SER A 516 3.42 -17.54 16.02
C SER A 516 4.44 -18.10 17.02
N GLN A 517 4.08 -19.12 17.80
CA GLN A 517 4.97 -19.66 18.82
C GLN A 517 6.31 -20.08 18.20
N SER A 518 7.39 -19.47 18.70
CA SER A 518 8.77 -19.73 18.31
C SER A 518 9.17 -19.29 16.90
N CYS A 519 8.44 -18.35 16.28
CA CYS A 519 8.74 -17.82 14.94
C CYS A 519 8.86 -16.28 14.95
N TYR A 520 9.89 -15.77 15.62
CA TYR A 520 10.00 -14.33 15.91
C TYR A 520 10.91 -13.55 14.95
N ASN A 521 11.79 -14.22 14.21
CA ASN A 521 12.85 -13.58 13.41
C ASN A 521 12.61 -13.61 11.89
N LEU A 522 11.35 -13.56 11.44
CA LEU A 522 11.05 -13.54 10.01
C LEU A 522 10.94 -12.09 9.50
N ASN A 523 11.52 -11.85 8.32
CA ASN A 523 11.53 -10.56 7.64
C ASN A 523 11.17 -10.72 6.16
N ILE A 524 10.72 -9.62 5.54
CA ILE A 524 10.60 -9.53 4.08
C ILE A 524 11.99 -9.70 3.45
N ASP A 525 12.02 -10.41 2.32
CA ASP A 525 13.20 -10.85 1.56
C ASP A 525 14.09 -11.90 2.26
N ASP A 526 13.68 -12.47 3.39
CA ASP A 526 14.39 -13.61 3.96
C ASP A 526 14.34 -14.82 3.03
N LEU A 527 15.49 -15.49 2.89
CA LEU A 527 15.62 -16.73 2.14
C LEU A 527 15.08 -17.89 2.98
N VAL A 528 14.24 -18.72 2.37
CA VAL A 528 13.70 -19.92 3.00
C VAL A 528 13.87 -21.15 2.12
N GLY A 529 14.12 -22.28 2.75
CA GLY A 529 14.07 -23.60 2.11
C GLY A 529 12.80 -24.32 2.53
N ILE A 530 12.09 -24.87 1.57
CA ILE A 530 10.81 -25.56 1.75
C ILE A 530 11.04 -27.03 1.47
N PHE A 531 10.83 -27.85 2.50
CA PHE A 531 11.06 -29.28 2.51
C PHE A 531 9.72 -29.98 2.67
N GLU A 532 9.34 -30.75 1.66
CA GLU A 532 8.16 -31.60 1.65
C GLU A 532 8.62 -33.04 1.41
N GLN A 533 7.98 -34.00 2.07
CA GLN A 533 8.30 -35.41 1.87
C GLN A 533 8.12 -35.78 0.38
N ASP A 534 9.08 -36.52 -0.17
CA ASP A 534 9.08 -37.00 -1.57
C ASP A 534 9.19 -35.91 -2.66
N PHE A 535 9.38 -34.64 -2.29
CA PHE A 535 9.63 -33.56 -3.25
C PHE A 535 11.05 -33.01 -3.15
N ALA A 536 11.59 -32.57 -4.29
CA ALA A 536 12.82 -31.79 -4.30
C ALA A 536 12.63 -30.50 -3.48
N VAL A 537 13.68 -30.14 -2.75
CA VAL A 537 13.73 -28.90 -1.97
C VAL A 537 13.49 -27.69 -2.87
N LYS A 538 12.62 -26.79 -2.42
CA LYS A 538 12.33 -25.53 -3.11
C LYS A 538 12.94 -24.38 -2.31
N LEU A 539 13.53 -23.43 -3.01
CA LEU A 539 13.95 -22.17 -2.39
C LEU A 539 12.92 -21.09 -2.65
N ALA A 540 12.73 -20.21 -1.69
CA ALA A 540 11.84 -19.07 -1.83
C ALA A 540 12.34 -17.86 -1.04
N VAL A 541 11.75 -16.71 -1.31
CA VAL A 541 11.90 -15.51 -0.48
C VAL A 541 10.55 -15.06 0.06
N VAL A 542 10.55 -14.53 1.29
CA VAL A 542 9.36 -13.94 1.90
C VAL A 542 9.03 -12.63 1.19
N LYS A 543 7.80 -12.50 0.65
CA LYS A 543 7.34 -11.32 -0.08
C LYS A 543 6.34 -10.47 0.68
N TRP A 544 5.56 -11.11 1.54
CA TRP A 544 4.67 -10.43 2.47
C TRP A 544 4.56 -11.26 3.74
N LEU A 545 4.32 -10.57 4.85
CA LEU A 545 4.15 -11.17 6.16
C LEU A 545 2.96 -10.50 6.84
N HIS A 546 2.09 -11.30 7.43
CA HIS A 546 0.96 -10.82 8.21
C HIS A 546 0.78 -11.69 9.46
N ILE A 547 0.57 -11.06 10.60
CA ILE A 547 0.31 -11.69 11.90
C ILE A 547 -1.10 -11.28 12.28
N ASP A 548 -2.00 -12.24 12.35
CA ASP A 548 -3.40 -11.98 12.63
C ASP A 548 -3.64 -11.67 14.13
N VAL A 549 -4.91 -11.41 14.48
CA VAL A 549 -5.33 -11.14 15.86
C VAL A 549 -5.17 -12.35 16.80
N ASN A 550 -5.11 -13.57 16.26
CA ASN A 550 -4.86 -14.81 17.00
C ASN A 550 -3.37 -15.13 17.12
N ALA A 551 -2.52 -14.24 16.59
CA ALA A 551 -1.10 -14.45 16.42
C ALA A 551 -0.76 -15.62 15.48
N ASP A 552 -1.61 -15.94 14.51
CA ASP A 552 -1.22 -16.77 13.39
C ASP A 552 -0.38 -15.95 12.41
N ILE A 553 0.78 -16.49 12.04
CA ILE A 553 1.68 -15.93 11.05
C ILE A 553 1.30 -16.49 9.69
N GLU A 554 1.01 -15.60 8.75
CA GLU A 554 0.80 -15.87 7.35
C GLU A 554 1.90 -15.23 6.53
N ILE A 555 2.44 -15.99 5.57
CA ILE A 555 3.53 -15.53 4.71
C ILE A 555 3.23 -15.83 3.25
N GLY A 556 3.59 -14.87 2.40
CA GLY A 556 3.70 -15.06 0.96
C GLY A 556 5.12 -15.38 0.57
N LEU A 557 5.31 -16.47 -0.17
CA LEU A 557 6.60 -16.90 -0.65
C LEU A 557 6.65 -16.78 -2.18
N GLU A 558 7.73 -16.20 -2.70
CA GLU A 558 8.06 -16.24 -4.14
C GLU A 558 9.15 -17.28 -4.36
N LEU A 559 8.89 -18.25 -5.23
CA LEU A 559 9.81 -19.35 -5.50
C LEU A 559 10.99 -18.87 -6.33
N ILE A 560 12.20 -19.24 -5.90
CA ILE A 560 13.41 -19.11 -6.72
C ILE A 560 13.46 -20.32 -7.64
N GLN A 561 13.56 -20.08 -8.95
CA GLN A 561 13.60 -21.13 -9.96
C GLN A 561 14.93 -21.90 -9.90
N GLY A 562 14.84 -23.22 -10.06
CA GLY A 562 16.00 -24.11 -10.14
C GLY A 562 16.03 -25.16 -9.04
N GLN A 563 16.77 -26.24 -9.30
CA GLN A 563 17.04 -27.30 -8.33
C GLN A 563 18.24 -26.89 -7.48
N ALA A 564 18.06 -26.89 -6.16
CA ALA A 564 19.07 -26.49 -5.20
C ALA A 564 19.88 -27.69 -4.71
N LYS A 565 21.20 -27.50 -4.57
CA LYS A 565 22.12 -28.41 -3.88
C LYS A 565 22.96 -27.64 -2.89
N ALA A 566 23.17 -28.20 -1.70
CA ALA A 566 24.14 -27.68 -0.75
C ALA A 566 25.57 -27.88 -1.30
N ILE A 567 26.39 -26.84 -1.17
CA ILE A 567 27.78 -26.82 -1.63
C ILE A 567 28.62 -25.97 -0.69
N THR A 568 29.94 -26.17 -0.75
CA THR A 568 30.91 -25.27 -0.11
C THR A 568 31.62 -24.46 -1.18
N CYS A 569 31.67 -23.14 -1.02
CA CYS A 569 32.47 -22.24 -1.85
C CYS A 569 33.72 -21.81 -1.09
N ILE A 570 34.89 -21.96 -1.71
CA ILE A 570 36.18 -21.54 -1.15
C ILE A 570 36.79 -20.50 -2.10
N PRO A 571 36.82 -19.22 -1.72
CA PRO A 571 37.51 -18.21 -2.49
C PRO A 571 39.02 -18.45 -2.52
N GLU A 572 39.65 -18.34 -3.69
CA GLU A 572 41.10 -18.56 -3.82
C GLU A 572 41.95 -17.49 -3.11
N ASP A 573 41.41 -16.28 -2.93
CA ASP A 573 42.07 -15.14 -2.31
C ASP A 573 42.07 -15.17 -0.77
N GLU A 574 41.03 -15.73 -0.17
CA GLU A 574 40.89 -15.84 1.30
C GLU A 574 41.17 -17.26 1.82
N GLY A 575 40.81 -18.30 1.06
CA GLY A 575 40.94 -19.70 1.47
C GLY A 575 39.93 -20.18 2.51
N GLU A 576 39.09 -19.30 3.07
CA GLU A 576 38.04 -19.67 4.02
C GLU A 576 36.83 -20.33 3.33
N PRO A 577 36.32 -21.47 3.84
CA PRO A 577 35.14 -22.12 3.26
C PRO A 577 33.84 -21.44 3.72
N TYR A 578 32.96 -21.17 2.75
CA TYR A 578 31.61 -20.65 2.99
C TYR A 578 30.54 -21.66 2.58
N GLN A 579 29.50 -21.78 3.41
CA GLN A 579 28.29 -22.50 3.04
C GLN A 579 27.60 -21.77 1.88
N ALA A 580 27.14 -22.53 0.89
CA ALA A 580 26.50 -21.99 -0.29
C ALA A 580 25.43 -22.95 -0.83
N LEU A 581 24.57 -22.43 -1.72
CA LEU A 581 23.64 -23.24 -2.48
C LEU A 581 23.93 -23.08 -3.98
N HIS A 582 24.03 -24.20 -4.67
CA HIS A 582 24.11 -24.24 -6.13
C HIS A 582 22.71 -24.41 -6.70
N LEU A 583 22.35 -23.58 -7.67
CA LEU A 583 21.05 -23.60 -8.34
C LEU A 583 21.23 -23.94 -9.81
N THR A 584 20.64 -25.06 -10.22
CA THR A 584 20.55 -25.48 -11.62
C THR A 584 19.16 -25.19 -12.17
N ILE A 585 19.09 -24.35 -13.20
CA ILE A 585 17.82 -23.99 -13.85
C ILE A 585 17.62 -24.87 -15.07
N ASP A 586 16.46 -25.51 -15.18
CA ASP A 586 16.09 -26.40 -16.27
C ASP A 586 15.74 -25.60 -17.54
N SER A 587 16.73 -24.92 -18.12
CA SER A 587 16.62 -24.15 -19.34
C SER A 587 17.96 -24.12 -20.08
N PRO A 588 18.02 -24.44 -21.39
CA PRO A 588 19.28 -24.56 -22.14
C PRO A 588 20.15 -23.30 -22.11
N ASN A 589 19.54 -22.13 -21.92
CA ASN A 589 20.22 -20.83 -21.97
C ASN A 589 20.44 -20.22 -20.57
N ALA A 590 20.01 -20.89 -19.50
CA ALA A 590 20.14 -20.35 -18.15
C ALA A 590 21.51 -20.66 -17.57
N SER A 591 22.22 -19.62 -17.11
CA SER A 591 23.45 -19.81 -16.35
C SER A 591 23.11 -20.33 -14.94
N PRO A 592 23.86 -21.30 -14.41
CA PRO A 592 23.72 -21.73 -13.03
C PRO A 592 24.00 -20.57 -12.08
N LEU A 593 23.36 -20.62 -10.90
CA LEU A 593 23.48 -19.57 -9.88
C LEU A 593 24.10 -20.15 -8.62
N ILE A 594 24.75 -19.28 -7.85
CA ILE A 594 25.21 -19.57 -6.49
C ILE A 594 24.51 -18.60 -5.55
N ILE A 595 24.05 -19.11 -4.42
CA ILE A 595 23.57 -18.32 -3.29
C ILE A 595 24.57 -18.44 -2.14
N THR A 596 25.00 -17.31 -1.60
CA THR A 596 25.92 -17.21 -0.46
C THR A 596 25.44 -16.19 0.55
N GLU A 597 26.07 -16.16 1.72
CA GLU A 597 26.04 -14.97 2.58
C GLU A 597 26.71 -13.79 1.88
N ARG A 598 26.54 -12.59 2.44
CA ARG A 598 27.11 -11.37 1.86
C ARG A 598 28.62 -11.34 2.01
N GLY A 599 29.28 -10.77 0.99
CA GLY A 599 30.73 -10.56 0.98
C GLY A 599 31.53 -11.68 0.30
N VAL A 600 30.88 -12.79 -0.05
CA VAL A 600 31.53 -13.85 -0.85
C VAL A 600 31.63 -13.41 -2.30
N PHE A 601 30.63 -12.71 -2.84
CA PHE A 601 30.68 -12.23 -4.22
C PHE A 601 31.60 -11.01 -4.38
N SER A 602 32.55 -11.10 -5.31
CA SER A 602 33.12 -9.94 -5.98
C SER A 602 33.23 -10.23 -7.49
N PRO A 603 33.13 -9.22 -8.39
CA PRO A 603 33.25 -9.47 -9.83
C PRO A 603 34.62 -10.07 -10.19
N GLY A 604 34.64 -11.18 -10.93
CA GLY A 604 35.87 -11.84 -11.37
C GLY A 604 36.57 -12.70 -10.29
N ARG A 605 35.97 -12.84 -9.11
CA ARG A 605 36.50 -13.70 -8.03
C ARG A 605 36.54 -15.16 -8.47
N ILE A 606 37.62 -15.85 -8.14
CA ILE A 606 37.75 -17.28 -8.42
C ILE A 606 37.32 -18.04 -7.17
N LEU A 607 36.35 -18.93 -7.34
CA LEU A 607 35.83 -19.79 -6.27
C LEU A 607 36.06 -21.25 -6.65
N THR A 608 36.46 -22.06 -5.67
CA THR A 608 36.41 -23.51 -5.76
C THR A 608 35.13 -24.01 -5.12
N ILE A 609 34.29 -24.68 -5.90
CA ILE A 609 33.04 -25.29 -5.45
C ILE A 609 33.29 -26.76 -5.10
N GLN A 610 32.86 -27.17 -3.91
CA GLN A 610 32.85 -28.55 -3.42
C GLN A 610 31.41 -28.98 -3.07
N GLY A 611 31.15 -30.28 -2.99
CA GLY A 611 29.79 -30.84 -2.75
C GLY A 611 29.03 -31.24 -4.03
N LEU A 612 29.59 -30.95 -5.19
CA LEU A 612 29.16 -31.53 -6.48
C LEU A 612 29.95 -32.81 -6.78
N GLU A 613 29.52 -33.60 -7.78
CA GLU A 613 30.20 -34.86 -8.15
C GLU A 613 31.71 -34.71 -8.37
N LYS A 614 32.14 -33.54 -8.88
CA LYS A 614 33.54 -33.16 -9.00
C LYS A 614 33.74 -31.71 -8.55
N PRO A 615 34.85 -31.40 -7.86
CA PRO A 615 35.20 -30.02 -7.55
C PRO A 615 35.29 -29.18 -8.82
N LEU A 616 34.75 -27.96 -8.76
CA LEU A 616 34.66 -27.07 -9.91
C LEU A 616 35.29 -25.72 -9.56
N LYS A 617 36.27 -25.28 -10.36
CA LYS A 617 36.75 -23.89 -10.30
C LYS A 617 35.86 -23.02 -11.17
N VAL A 618 35.41 -21.91 -10.61
CA VAL A 618 34.49 -20.98 -11.27
C VAL A 618 34.97 -19.54 -11.10
N VAL A 619 34.52 -18.67 -12.01
CA VAL A 619 34.72 -17.23 -11.93
C VAL A 619 33.34 -16.59 -11.74
N SER A 620 33.17 -15.80 -10.68
CA SER A 620 31.95 -15.02 -10.44
C SER A 620 31.82 -13.91 -11.48
N ASN A 621 30.63 -13.79 -12.07
CA ASN A 621 30.39 -12.87 -13.16
C ASN A 621 29.55 -11.67 -12.68
N GLY A 622 28.23 -11.81 -12.69
CA GLY A 622 27.27 -10.76 -12.36
C GLY A 622 26.45 -11.09 -11.13
N LEU A 623 26.29 -10.08 -10.27
CA LEU A 623 25.35 -10.13 -9.14
C LEU A 623 23.93 -10.03 -9.68
N VAL A 624 23.12 -11.07 -9.44
CA VAL A 624 21.72 -11.15 -9.87
C VAL A 624 20.81 -10.52 -8.82
N LYS A 625 21.01 -10.84 -7.54
CA LYS A 625 20.28 -10.26 -6.43
C LYS A 625 21.22 -10.00 -5.26
N ASN A 626 21.06 -8.83 -4.64
CA ASN A 626 21.72 -8.47 -3.39
C ASN A 626 20.65 -8.17 -2.35
N SER A 627 20.48 -9.08 -1.39
CA SER A 627 19.53 -8.93 -0.29
C SER A 627 20.27 -8.56 1.00
N PHE A 628 19.57 -8.35 2.11
CA PHE A 628 20.22 -8.04 3.39
C PHE A 628 21.06 -9.22 3.93
N ASN A 629 20.60 -10.46 3.73
CA ASN A 629 21.18 -11.67 4.32
C ASN A 629 21.85 -12.63 3.30
N HIS A 630 21.70 -12.39 2.00
CA HIS A 630 22.24 -13.28 0.97
C HIS A 630 22.51 -12.56 -0.35
N GLU A 631 23.41 -13.13 -1.13
CA GLU A 631 23.74 -12.72 -2.49
C GLU A 631 23.43 -13.87 -3.45
N ILE A 632 22.91 -13.55 -4.64
CA ILE A 632 22.69 -14.50 -5.73
C ILE A 632 23.47 -14.01 -6.93
N PHE A 633 24.37 -14.83 -7.47
CA PHE A 633 25.19 -14.46 -8.62
C PHE A 633 25.36 -15.61 -9.59
N ASN A 634 25.66 -15.27 -10.85
CA ASN A 634 26.01 -16.25 -11.87
C ASN A 634 27.53 -16.40 -11.98
N TYR A 635 27.97 -17.49 -12.59
CA TYR A 635 29.39 -17.81 -12.74
C TYR A 635 29.67 -18.47 -14.09
N THR A 636 30.94 -18.50 -14.48
CA THR A 636 31.46 -19.32 -15.58
C THR A 636 32.48 -20.32 -15.06
N ARG A 637 32.56 -21.49 -15.70
CA ARG A 637 33.57 -22.49 -15.35
C ARG A 637 34.95 -21.99 -15.78
N LYS A 638 35.92 -22.00 -14.86
CA LYS A 638 37.33 -21.78 -15.18
C LYS A 638 37.88 -23.09 -15.74
N LEU A 639 38.26 -23.10 -17.01
CA LEU A 639 38.99 -24.22 -17.59
C LEU A 639 40.37 -24.26 -16.92
N VAL A 640 40.69 -25.38 -16.26
CA VAL A 640 42.03 -25.61 -15.74
C VAL A 640 42.90 -25.93 -16.95
N SER A 641 43.78 -25.00 -17.30
CA SER A 641 44.83 -25.18 -18.31
C SER A 641 45.88 -26.16 -17.82
#